data_AF-A0ABD5RPX1-F1
#
_entry.id   AF-A0ABD5RPX1-F1
#
_cell.length_a   1.000
_cell.length_b   1.000
_cell.length_c   1.000
_cell.angle_alpha   90.00
_cell.angle_beta   90.00
_cell.angle_gamma   90.00
#
_symmetry.space_group_name_H-M   'P 1'
#
loop_
_entity.id
_entity.type
_entity.pdbx_description
1 polymer ?
#
loop_
_entity_poly.entity_id
_entity_poly.type
_entity_poly.pdbx_seq_one_letter_code
_entity_poly.pdbx_strand_id
1 'polypeptide(L)'
;MRKEFRDLAPPEAAHEAIASLDLSGGTESVPLREARGRVLAERIDAVLDVPGFDRASVDGYALRAHDTFGADEADPATLDLVGVVDAGERPDVTVGDGECAEISTGAVVPDGANAVVMVEQTDHVASGGDDDYATIEVRTSVAPGDRIMFAGADVAAGERALGPGTRLTTREVGLLSALGVDEVPVRAPPRVGIVSTGDELVRPGEPLDSGAGQIYDVNSYSVAAGVEEAGGEAVLYPHAGDDYDAMERLLREAAEECDLVLSSGSTSASAVDVIYRVIDEQGDLLLHGVAVKPGKPMLVGRLEGSAYVGLPGYPVSALTIFRTFVAPAIRRAAGVPEPRTATVAGRMASEERYTEGRLRLMPVGLVEAGDDETIEDTDVGGETLVYPVDKGSGATTSLVEADGLVEMHPDTERLDAGEAVEVRLFSPDVRVPSVVGVGEDDPALSRLLDRLDAPRYLGLGSREGLRRLRNGVPDLAVTTTSGDPEFPTADLGAWTREWGLVVPDGNPEDVSGLADLVDRDLRFANRASASGLRTSLGEALADLADERGASRHDLVSAIDGFEAGRRAHESPPRAMMAGHADVALGLRATAASLGLGFVPVDTETVRVLGNPDRVEKSGVEAVAAQVAGLDELLDELPGYGRPD
;
A
#
# COMPACT_ATOMS: atom_id res chain seq x y z
N MET A 1 11.62 -35.59 17.06
CA MET A 1 12.80 -35.89 16.22
C MET A 1 12.85 -34.81 15.16
N ARG A 2 13.93 -34.03 15.08
CA ARG A 2 14.03 -32.84 14.22
C ARG A 2 13.82 -33.21 12.75
N LYS A 3 12.77 -32.73 12.10
CA LYS A 3 12.51 -32.96 10.67
C LYS A 3 13.14 -31.80 9.91
N GLU A 4 14.36 -31.97 9.45
CA GLU A 4 15.04 -30.96 8.63
C GLU A 4 14.30 -30.80 7.28
N PHE A 5 14.27 -29.57 6.74
CA PHE A 5 13.76 -29.25 5.40
C PHE A 5 14.61 -29.91 4.29
N ARG A 6 14.47 -31.23 4.12
CA ARG A 6 15.27 -32.04 3.20
C ARG A 6 14.64 -32.14 1.81
N ASP A 7 13.32 -32.07 1.72
CA ASP A 7 12.55 -32.05 0.48
C ASP A 7 11.68 -30.79 0.45
N LEU A 8 12.00 -29.83 -0.43
CA LEU A 8 11.24 -28.60 -0.59
C LEU A 8 10.24 -28.75 -1.75
N ALA A 9 9.00 -28.35 -1.53
CA ALA A 9 7.99 -28.34 -2.57
C ALA A 9 8.28 -27.21 -3.59
N PRO A 10 8.02 -27.42 -4.89
CA PRO A 10 8.06 -26.33 -5.86
C PRO A 10 6.96 -25.29 -5.57
N PRO A 11 7.14 -24.00 -5.93
CA PRO A 11 6.14 -22.95 -5.71
C PRO A 11 4.73 -23.30 -6.21
N GLU A 12 4.63 -24.00 -7.34
CA GLU A 12 3.36 -24.44 -7.94
C GLU A 12 2.58 -25.38 -7.02
N ALA A 13 3.28 -26.29 -6.33
CA ALA A 13 2.66 -27.19 -5.36
C ALA A 13 2.10 -26.44 -4.14
N ALA A 14 2.69 -25.29 -3.77
CA ALA A 14 2.16 -24.44 -2.71
C ALA A 14 0.86 -23.73 -3.13
N HIS A 15 0.79 -23.26 -4.37
CA HIS A 15 -0.45 -22.72 -4.93
C HIS A 15 -1.56 -23.77 -4.98
N GLU A 16 -1.24 -25.00 -5.41
CA GLU A 16 -2.20 -26.11 -5.46
C GLU A 16 -2.68 -26.51 -4.06
N ALA A 17 -1.77 -26.63 -3.09
CA ALA A 17 -2.10 -26.97 -1.71
C ALA A 17 -3.06 -25.94 -1.10
N ILE A 18 -2.77 -24.64 -1.26
CA ILE A 18 -3.64 -23.57 -0.75
C ILE A 18 -4.97 -23.53 -1.51
N ALA A 19 -4.96 -23.71 -2.83
CA ALA A 19 -6.19 -23.73 -3.62
C ALA A 19 -7.11 -24.91 -3.28
N SER A 20 -6.57 -25.97 -2.67
CA SER A 20 -7.35 -27.11 -2.18
C SER A 20 -8.09 -26.82 -0.86
N LEU A 21 -7.68 -25.79 -0.11
CA LEU A 21 -8.30 -25.41 1.16
C LEU A 21 -9.64 -24.71 0.90
N ASP A 22 -10.59 -24.91 1.82
CA ASP A 22 -11.86 -24.19 1.80
C ASP A 22 -11.69 -22.93 2.65
N LEU A 23 -11.80 -21.76 2.00
CA LEU A 23 -11.71 -20.45 2.64
C LEU A 23 -13.07 -19.73 2.53
N SER A 24 -14.17 -20.43 2.25
CA SER A 24 -15.46 -19.76 2.05
C SER A 24 -16.07 -19.30 3.38
N GLY A 25 -16.21 -18.00 3.58
CA GLY A 25 -16.87 -17.43 4.77
C GLY A 25 -18.40 -17.64 4.81
N GLY A 26 -18.97 -18.31 3.82
CA GLY A 26 -20.42 -18.50 3.66
C GLY A 26 -21.14 -17.30 3.04
N THR A 27 -22.40 -17.13 3.42
CA THR A 27 -23.31 -16.09 2.92
C THR A 27 -23.82 -15.24 4.07
N GLU A 28 -23.88 -13.93 3.86
CA GLU A 28 -24.52 -12.98 4.79
C GLU A 28 -25.50 -12.06 4.03
N SER A 29 -26.41 -11.42 4.77
CA SER A 29 -27.28 -10.38 4.23
C SER A 29 -26.75 -9.02 4.66
N VAL A 30 -26.63 -8.10 3.70
CA VAL A 30 -26.22 -6.72 3.98
C VAL A 30 -27.24 -5.71 3.44
N PRO A 31 -27.40 -4.54 4.09
CA PRO A 31 -28.19 -3.46 3.53
C PRO A 31 -27.69 -3.05 2.15
N LEU A 32 -28.59 -2.64 1.25
CA LEU A 32 -28.26 -2.26 -0.13
C LEU A 32 -27.17 -1.18 -0.20
N ARG A 33 -27.16 -0.25 0.77
CA ARG A 33 -26.16 0.82 0.90
C ARG A 33 -24.74 0.31 1.15
N GLU A 34 -24.60 -0.89 1.70
CA GLU A 34 -23.32 -1.56 2.01
C GLU A 34 -22.98 -2.65 0.98
N ALA A 35 -23.87 -2.92 0.01
CA ALA A 35 -23.71 -3.97 -0.99
C ALA A 35 -22.67 -3.65 -2.07
N ARG A 36 -22.32 -2.37 -2.28
CA ARG A 36 -21.33 -1.98 -3.31
C ARG A 36 -19.99 -2.65 -3.06
N GLY A 37 -19.45 -3.30 -4.10
CA GLY A 37 -18.17 -3.99 -4.08
C GLY A 37 -18.24 -5.45 -3.62
N ARG A 38 -19.35 -5.85 -2.97
CA ARG A 38 -19.63 -7.22 -2.54
C ARG A 38 -20.00 -8.12 -3.73
N VAL A 39 -19.96 -9.43 -3.52
CA VAL A 39 -20.32 -10.42 -4.53
C VAL A 39 -21.62 -11.10 -4.12
N LEU A 40 -22.61 -11.09 -5.02
CA LEU A 40 -23.91 -11.69 -4.80
C LEU A 40 -23.75 -13.21 -4.58
N ALA A 41 -24.29 -13.72 -3.47
CA ALA A 41 -24.21 -15.15 -3.13
C ALA A 41 -25.32 -15.97 -3.77
N GLU A 42 -26.49 -15.37 -3.97
CA GLU A 42 -27.70 -16.03 -4.43
C GLU A 42 -28.32 -15.33 -5.64
N ARG A 43 -29.19 -16.00 -6.38
CA ARG A 43 -29.91 -15.37 -7.50
C ARG A 43 -30.97 -14.42 -6.95
N ILE A 44 -31.09 -13.24 -7.57
CA ILE A 44 -32.22 -12.32 -7.33
C ILE A 44 -33.10 -12.33 -8.57
N ASP A 45 -34.37 -12.71 -8.37
CA ASP A 45 -35.42 -12.63 -9.37
C ASP A 45 -36.30 -11.41 -9.05
N ALA A 46 -36.81 -10.73 -10.08
CA ALA A 46 -37.69 -9.59 -9.91
C ALA A 46 -39.03 -10.03 -9.30
N VAL A 47 -39.46 -9.39 -8.21
CA VAL A 47 -40.75 -9.68 -7.55
C VAL A 47 -41.88 -8.75 -8.00
N LEU A 48 -41.53 -7.69 -8.73
CA LEU A 48 -42.41 -6.66 -9.24
C LEU A 48 -42.00 -6.27 -10.65
N ASP A 49 -42.94 -5.71 -11.39
CA ASP A 49 -42.71 -5.08 -12.68
C ASP A 49 -42.05 -3.71 -12.50
N VAL A 50 -41.09 -3.37 -13.36
CA VAL A 50 -40.46 -2.05 -13.43
C VAL A 50 -40.70 -1.47 -14.83
N PRO A 51 -41.46 -0.36 -14.96
CA PRO A 51 -42.33 0.22 -13.93
C PRO A 51 -43.47 -0.75 -13.54
N GLY A 52 -44.09 -0.54 -12.38
CA GLY A 52 -45.17 -1.41 -11.86
C GLY A 52 -46.57 -1.12 -12.43
N PHE A 53 -46.65 -0.24 -13.42
CA PHE A 53 -47.87 0.27 -14.04
C PHE A 53 -47.55 0.85 -15.42
N ASP A 54 -48.58 0.98 -16.26
CA ASP A 54 -48.47 1.65 -17.55
C ASP A 54 -48.32 3.15 -17.33
N ARG A 55 -47.24 3.74 -17.85
CA ARG A 55 -46.92 5.15 -17.63
C ARG A 55 -46.68 5.91 -18.93
N ALA A 56 -47.00 7.20 -18.94
CA ALA A 56 -46.69 8.08 -20.07
C ALA A 56 -45.17 8.23 -20.23
N SER A 57 -44.68 8.14 -21.47
CA SER A 57 -43.25 8.34 -21.78
C SER A 57 -42.90 9.80 -22.11
N VAL A 58 -43.90 10.66 -22.20
CA VAL A 58 -43.82 12.09 -22.59
C VAL A 58 -44.93 12.87 -21.91
N ASP A 59 -44.79 14.19 -21.85
CA ASP A 59 -45.86 15.11 -21.43
C ASP A 59 -46.86 15.29 -22.58
N GLY A 60 -48.16 15.33 -22.26
CA GLY A 60 -49.20 15.59 -23.25
C GLY A 60 -50.58 15.13 -22.81
N TYR A 61 -51.29 14.38 -23.66
CA TYR A 61 -52.68 14.00 -23.42
C TYR A 61 -52.89 12.50 -23.57
N ALA A 62 -53.36 11.86 -22.49
CA ALA A 62 -53.83 10.48 -22.47
C ALA A 62 -55.21 10.40 -23.10
N LEU A 63 -55.35 9.58 -24.13
CA LEU A 63 -56.56 9.48 -24.94
C LEU A 63 -56.80 8.06 -25.44
N ARG A 64 -57.95 7.86 -26.08
CA ARG A 64 -58.24 6.64 -26.83
C ARG A 64 -57.76 6.82 -28.26
N ALA A 65 -56.77 6.02 -28.67
CA ALA A 65 -56.14 6.11 -29.99
C ALA A 65 -57.15 6.18 -31.14
N HIS A 66 -58.24 5.42 -31.05
CA HIS A 66 -59.34 5.39 -32.03
C HIS A 66 -59.95 6.78 -32.30
N ASP A 67 -60.00 7.66 -31.30
CA ASP A 67 -60.63 8.98 -31.43
C ASP A 67 -59.74 9.97 -32.21
N THR A 68 -58.49 9.58 -32.49
CA THR A 68 -57.57 10.35 -33.35
C THR A 68 -57.46 9.78 -34.75
N PHE A 69 -58.17 8.69 -35.09
CA PHE A 69 -57.99 8.03 -36.39
C PHE A 69 -58.46 8.91 -37.55
N GLY A 70 -57.52 9.25 -38.42
CA GLY A 70 -57.75 10.15 -39.55
C GLY A 70 -57.44 11.61 -39.24
N ALA A 71 -57.05 11.93 -38.00
CA ALA A 71 -56.62 13.28 -37.65
C ALA A 71 -55.27 13.63 -38.29
N ASP A 72 -55.18 14.81 -38.88
CA ASP A 72 -53.97 15.41 -39.43
C ASP A 72 -53.93 16.94 -39.21
N GLU A 73 -52.92 17.63 -39.75
CA GLU A 73 -52.79 19.08 -39.58
C GLU A 73 -53.95 19.90 -40.17
N ALA A 74 -54.61 19.37 -41.21
CA ALA A 74 -55.71 20.05 -41.90
C ALA A 74 -57.08 19.71 -41.30
N ASP A 75 -57.23 18.51 -40.71
CA ASP A 75 -58.44 18.03 -40.07
C ASP A 75 -58.12 17.42 -38.67
N PRO A 76 -57.96 18.26 -37.62
CA PRO A 76 -57.63 17.78 -36.28
C PRO A 76 -58.79 17.07 -35.60
N ALA A 77 -58.50 16.06 -34.78
CA ALA A 77 -59.48 15.51 -33.85
C ALA A 77 -59.68 16.49 -32.68
N THR A 78 -60.91 16.62 -32.20
CA THR A 78 -61.26 17.50 -31.07
C THR A 78 -61.71 16.66 -29.90
N LEU A 79 -61.06 16.77 -28.75
CA LEU A 79 -61.31 15.97 -27.55
C LEU A 79 -61.59 16.86 -26.35
N ASP A 80 -62.52 16.46 -25.49
CA ASP A 80 -62.84 17.19 -24.26
C ASP A 80 -61.82 16.86 -23.16
N LEU A 81 -61.28 17.88 -22.49
CA LEU A 81 -60.32 17.72 -21.40
C LEU A 81 -61.08 17.41 -20.10
N VAL A 82 -60.94 16.18 -19.59
CA VAL A 82 -61.72 15.70 -18.43
C VAL A 82 -60.93 15.66 -17.12
N GLY A 83 -59.65 15.98 -17.16
CA GLY A 83 -58.82 16.14 -15.96
C GLY A 83 -57.32 16.12 -16.25
N VAL A 84 -56.55 16.04 -15.17
CA VAL A 84 -55.08 16.07 -15.17
C VAL A 84 -54.58 14.90 -14.34
N VAL A 85 -53.52 14.23 -14.79
CA VAL A 85 -52.87 13.13 -14.08
C VAL A 85 -51.37 13.41 -13.97
N ASP A 86 -50.93 13.69 -12.73
CA ASP A 86 -49.55 14.00 -12.43
C ASP A 86 -48.73 12.80 -11.95
N ALA A 87 -47.41 12.89 -12.08
CA ALA A 87 -46.49 11.85 -11.65
C ALA A 87 -46.55 11.65 -10.13
N GLY A 88 -46.76 10.41 -9.70
CA GLY A 88 -46.87 10.05 -8.28
C GLY A 88 -48.31 10.08 -7.74
N GLU A 89 -49.30 10.45 -8.54
CA GLU A 89 -50.70 10.44 -8.17
C GLU A 89 -51.45 9.22 -8.74
N ARG A 90 -52.52 8.81 -8.05
CA ARG A 90 -53.43 7.80 -8.57
C ARG A 90 -54.46 8.53 -9.45
N PRO A 91 -54.67 8.10 -10.71
CA PRO A 91 -55.68 8.70 -11.56
C PRO A 91 -57.07 8.61 -10.89
N ASP A 92 -57.76 9.75 -10.82
CA ASP A 92 -59.13 9.91 -10.34
C ASP A 92 -60.11 10.21 -11.49
N VAL A 93 -59.61 10.23 -12.73
CA VAL A 93 -60.37 10.39 -13.96
C VAL A 93 -60.35 9.13 -14.82
N THR A 94 -61.37 8.97 -15.65
CA THR A 94 -61.49 7.88 -16.64
C THR A 94 -61.77 8.51 -17.99
N VAL A 95 -61.05 8.10 -19.02
CA VAL A 95 -61.14 8.65 -20.37
C VAL A 95 -62.17 7.89 -21.20
N GLY A 96 -63.28 8.54 -21.54
CA GLY A 96 -64.35 8.04 -22.41
C GLY A 96 -64.12 8.29 -23.90
N ASP A 97 -65.16 8.05 -24.71
CA ASP A 97 -65.13 8.35 -26.15
C ASP A 97 -65.08 9.87 -26.38
N GLY A 98 -64.12 10.36 -27.15
CA GLY A 98 -63.98 11.79 -27.45
C GLY A 98 -63.41 12.63 -26.31
N GLU A 99 -62.86 11.98 -25.27
CA GLU A 99 -62.29 12.63 -24.10
C GLU A 99 -60.76 12.44 -24.07
N CYS A 100 -60.07 13.31 -23.34
CA CYS A 100 -58.65 13.19 -23.03
C CYS A 100 -58.35 13.72 -21.62
N ALA A 101 -57.26 13.24 -21.02
CA ALA A 101 -56.72 13.77 -19.78
C ALA A 101 -55.31 14.29 -20.01
N GLU A 102 -54.99 15.48 -19.51
CA GLU A 102 -53.62 15.98 -19.48
C GLU A 102 -52.77 15.04 -18.60
N ILE A 103 -51.59 14.67 -19.07
CA ILE A 103 -50.74 13.69 -18.41
C ILE A 103 -49.27 14.12 -18.45
N SER A 104 -48.65 14.08 -17.27
CA SER A 104 -47.22 14.34 -17.11
C SER A 104 -46.39 13.07 -17.37
N THR A 105 -45.15 13.22 -17.82
CA THR A 105 -44.21 12.12 -18.06
C THR A 105 -44.03 11.29 -16.79
N GLY A 106 -44.20 9.97 -16.91
CA GLY A 106 -44.08 9.04 -15.80
C GLY A 106 -45.34 8.89 -14.94
N ALA A 107 -46.40 9.66 -15.20
CA ALA A 107 -47.69 9.48 -14.56
C ALA A 107 -48.40 8.20 -15.06
N VAL A 108 -49.28 7.66 -14.21
CA VAL A 108 -50.05 6.45 -14.49
C VAL A 108 -51.05 6.75 -15.60
N VAL A 109 -51.12 5.91 -16.64
CA VAL A 109 -52.14 6.07 -17.69
C VAL A 109 -53.54 5.84 -17.07
N PRO A 110 -54.49 6.79 -17.18
CA PRO A 110 -55.82 6.66 -16.59
C PRO A 110 -56.65 5.57 -17.27
N ASP A 111 -57.61 5.01 -16.54
CA ASP A 111 -58.54 4.01 -17.09
C ASP A 111 -59.24 4.56 -18.34
N GLY A 112 -59.40 3.70 -19.36
CA GLY A 112 -60.04 4.07 -20.62
C GLY A 112 -59.07 4.61 -21.68
N ALA A 113 -57.95 5.24 -21.30
CA ALA A 113 -56.92 5.66 -22.25
C ALA A 113 -56.06 4.46 -22.70
N ASN A 114 -55.56 4.52 -23.95
CA ASN A 114 -54.66 3.50 -24.49
C ASN A 114 -53.55 4.05 -25.40
N ALA A 115 -53.40 5.37 -25.47
CA ALA A 115 -52.28 6.05 -26.10
C ALA A 115 -52.06 7.42 -25.45
N VAL A 116 -50.86 7.97 -25.61
CA VAL A 116 -50.55 9.36 -25.26
C VAL A 116 -50.15 10.10 -26.53
N VAL A 117 -50.57 11.35 -26.68
CA VAL A 117 -50.05 12.27 -27.71
C VAL A 117 -49.24 13.36 -27.05
N MET A 118 -48.12 13.77 -27.66
CA MET A 118 -47.24 14.80 -27.09
C MET A 118 -47.91 16.17 -27.13
N VAL A 119 -47.65 17.02 -26.13
CA VAL A 119 -48.19 18.38 -26.07
C VAL A 119 -47.88 19.21 -27.32
N GLU A 120 -46.71 19.00 -27.96
CA GLU A 120 -46.31 19.72 -29.18
C GLU A 120 -47.16 19.35 -30.42
N GLN A 121 -47.96 18.29 -30.33
CA GLN A 121 -48.87 17.82 -31.39
C GLN A 121 -50.33 18.17 -31.09
N THR A 122 -50.56 19.05 -30.13
CA THR A 122 -51.88 19.48 -29.68
C THR A 122 -51.99 20.99 -29.53
N ASP A 123 -53.21 21.51 -29.63
CA ASP A 123 -53.51 22.91 -29.37
C ASP A 123 -54.74 23.04 -28.47
N HIS A 124 -54.74 24.04 -27.60
CA HIS A 124 -55.91 24.37 -26.80
C HIS A 124 -56.91 25.18 -27.64
N VAL A 125 -58.18 24.76 -27.61
CA VAL A 125 -59.27 25.54 -28.20
C VAL A 125 -59.89 26.42 -27.11
N ALA A 126 -59.82 27.74 -27.29
CA ALA A 126 -60.44 28.67 -26.35
C ALA A 126 -61.96 28.50 -26.33
N SER A 127 -62.52 28.12 -25.18
CA SER A 127 -63.95 28.26 -24.93
C SER A 127 -64.24 29.73 -24.60
N GLY A 128 -65.36 30.28 -25.07
CA GLY A 128 -65.64 31.73 -25.08
C GLY A 128 -65.90 32.41 -23.73
N GLY A 129 -65.02 32.24 -22.73
CA GLY A 129 -65.00 32.90 -21.42
C GLY A 129 -63.75 32.54 -20.62
N ASP A 130 -63.27 33.46 -19.78
CA ASP A 130 -61.95 33.48 -19.11
C ASP A 130 -61.39 32.09 -18.65
N ASP A 131 -60.21 31.75 -19.19
CA ASP A 131 -59.17 30.84 -18.68
C ASP A 131 -59.48 29.37 -18.33
N ASP A 132 -60.58 28.76 -18.81
CA ASP A 132 -60.79 27.30 -18.75
C ASP A 132 -60.71 26.65 -20.15
N TYR A 133 -59.59 25.95 -20.43
CA TYR A 133 -59.44 25.16 -21.64
C TYR A 133 -60.22 23.85 -21.52
N ALA A 134 -61.43 23.80 -22.08
CA ALA A 134 -62.29 22.61 -22.02
C ALA A 134 -62.00 21.57 -23.12
N THR A 135 -61.22 21.94 -24.16
CA THR A 135 -61.13 21.14 -25.39
C THR A 135 -59.73 21.23 -26.02
N ILE A 136 -59.23 20.09 -26.49
CA ILE A 136 -57.90 19.90 -27.09
C ILE A 136 -58.04 19.45 -28.55
N GLU A 137 -57.35 20.14 -29.46
CA GLU A 137 -57.16 19.70 -30.84
C GLU A 137 -55.93 18.80 -30.94
N VAL A 138 -56.09 17.63 -31.53
CA VAL A 138 -55.02 16.67 -31.79
C VAL A 138 -54.78 16.60 -33.30
N ARG A 139 -53.59 17.04 -33.74
CA ARG A 139 -53.23 17.19 -35.17
C ARG A 139 -52.56 15.96 -35.79
N THR A 140 -52.59 14.83 -35.09
CA THR A 140 -51.96 13.60 -35.55
C THR A 140 -52.71 12.38 -35.05
N SER A 141 -52.75 11.32 -35.85
CA SER A 141 -53.25 10.02 -35.40
C SER A 141 -52.18 9.31 -34.56
N VAL A 142 -52.58 8.73 -33.43
CA VAL A 142 -51.72 7.85 -32.62
C VAL A 142 -52.25 6.41 -32.63
N ALA A 143 -51.35 5.43 -32.49
CA ALA A 143 -51.71 4.02 -32.40
C ALA A 143 -51.89 3.56 -30.94
N PRO A 144 -52.70 2.51 -30.67
CA PRO A 144 -52.75 1.92 -29.34
C PRO A 144 -51.35 1.50 -28.84
N GLY A 145 -51.00 1.94 -27.63
CA GLY A 145 -49.69 1.74 -27.00
C GLY A 145 -48.66 2.82 -27.31
N ASP A 146 -48.96 3.77 -28.20
CA ASP A 146 -48.02 4.86 -28.50
C ASP A 146 -47.71 5.68 -27.26
N ARG A 147 -46.41 5.90 -27.03
CA ARG A 147 -45.86 6.73 -25.95
C ARG A 147 -46.33 6.29 -24.55
N ILE A 148 -46.65 5.01 -24.41
CA ILE A 148 -46.89 4.33 -23.14
C ILE A 148 -45.72 3.37 -22.90
N MET A 149 -45.08 3.49 -21.75
CA MET A 149 -44.19 2.46 -21.23
C MET A 149 -45.03 1.52 -20.36
N PHE A 150 -45.28 0.32 -20.88
CA PHE A 150 -46.07 -0.69 -20.17
C PHE A 150 -45.38 -1.15 -18.88
N ALA A 151 -46.19 -1.65 -17.94
CA ALA A 151 -45.68 -2.33 -16.77
C ALA A 151 -44.69 -3.44 -17.18
N GLY A 152 -43.54 -3.49 -16.51
CA GLY A 152 -42.51 -4.51 -16.72
C GLY A 152 -41.67 -4.33 -17.99
N ALA A 153 -41.79 -3.17 -18.68
CA ALA A 153 -41.04 -2.90 -19.90
C ALA A 153 -39.51 -2.78 -19.70
N ASP A 154 -39.04 -2.49 -18.49
CA ASP A 154 -37.62 -2.54 -18.12
C ASP A 154 -37.28 -3.92 -17.52
N VAL A 155 -37.98 -4.31 -16.46
CA VAL A 155 -37.84 -5.62 -15.82
C VAL A 155 -39.20 -6.18 -15.48
N ALA A 156 -39.49 -7.40 -15.93
CA ALA A 156 -40.77 -8.06 -15.63
C ALA A 156 -40.70 -8.90 -14.36
N ALA A 157 -41.79 -8.96 -13.60
CA ALA A 157 -41.91 -9.85 -12.46
C ALA A 157 -41.66 -11.33 -12.87
N GLY A 158 -40.82 -12.02 -12.11
CA GLY A 158 -40.35 -13.38 -12.37
C GLY A 158 -39.14 -13.48 -13.30
N GLU A 159 -38.68 -12.37 -13.90
CA GLU A 159 -37.44 -12.34 -14.65
C GLU A 159 -36.22 -12.45 -13.73
N ARG A 160 -35.15 -13.07 -14.24
CA ARG A 160 -33.88 -13.14 -13.54
C ARG A 160 -33.17 -11.78 -13.61
N ALA A 161 -33.10 -11.06 -12.48
CA ALA A 161 -32.42 -9.78 -12.39
C ALA A 161 -30.90 -9.93 -12.30
N LEU A 162 -30.40 -10.63 -11.28
CA LEU A 162 -28.96 -10.84 -11.05
C LEU A 162 -28.65 -12.29 -10.66
N GLY A 163 -27.46 -12.76 -11.05
CA GLY A 163 -26.98 -14.11 -10.75
C GLY A 163 -25.95 -14.16 -9.63
N PRO A 164 -25.82 -15.31 -8.94
CA PRO A 164 -24.74 -15.50 -7.97
C PRO A 164 -23.37 -15.35 -8.66
N GLY A 165 -22.41 -14.78 -7.96
CA GLY A 165 -21.09 -14.43 -8.47
C GLY A 165 -21.02 -13.05 -9.14
N THR A 166 -22.14 -12.34 -9.30
CA THR A 166 -22.12 -10.96 -9.78
C THR A 166 -21.51 -10.04 -8.72
N ARG A 167 -20.46 -9.31 -9.08
CA ARG A 167 -19.91 -8.23 -8.25
C ARG A 167 -20.78 -6.99 -8.38
N LEU A 168 -21.28 -6.48 -7.26
CA LEU A 168 -22.23 -5.38 -7.23
C LEU A 168 -21.49 -4.04 -7.41
N THR A 169 -21.76 -3.35 -8.51
CA THR A 169 -21.27 -2.01 -8.78
C THR A 169 -22.40 -0.99 -8.63
N THR A 170 -22.16 0.27 -9.02
CA THR A 170 -23.20 1.30 -9.01
C THR A 170 -24.41 0.92 -9.88
N ARG A 171 -24.21 0.12 -10.93
CA ARG A 171 -25.28 -0.31 -11.85
C ARG A 171 -26.20 -1.34 -11.21
N GLU A 172 -25.62 -2.40 -10.63
CA GLU A 172 -26.37 -3.47 -9.99
C GLU A 172 -27.10 -2.94 -8.75
N VAL A 173 -26.48 -2.04 -7.98
CA VAL A 173 -27.14 -1.37 -6.85
C VAL A 173 -28.35 -0.56 -7.33
N GLY A 174 -28.25 0.14 -8.47
CA GLY A 174 -29.37 0.86 -9.07
C GLY A 174 -30.53 -0.06 -9.46
N LEU A 175 -30.23 -1.20 -10.09
CA LEU A 175 -31.23 -2.22 -10.44
C LEU A 175 -31.91 -2.79 -9.18
N LEU A 176 -31.14 -3.17 -8.17
CA LEU A 176 -31.67 -3.67 -6.90
C LEU A 176 -32.56 -2.64 -6.19
N SER A 177 -32.17 -1.37 -6.24
CA SER A 177 -33.00 -0.26 -5.75
C SER A 177 -34.30 -0.13 -6.54
N ALA A 178 -34.28 -0.26 -7.86
CA ALA A 178 -35.48 -0.20 -8.71
C ALA A 178 -36.44 -1.36 -8.43
N LEU A 179 -35.90 -2.52 -8.04
CA LEU A 179 -36.66 -3.71 -7.61
C LEU A 179 -37.14 -3.64 -6.16
N GLY A 180 -36.80 -2.59 -5.41
CA GLY A 180 -37.17 -2.43 -4.01
C GLY A 180 -36.44 -3.38 -3.05
N VAL A 181 -35.26 -3.86 -3.41
CA VAL A 181 -34.43 -4.74 -2.56
C VAL A 181 -33.68 -3.91 -1.53
N ASP A 182 -34.01 -4.08 -0.25
CA ASP A 182 -33.35 -3.39 0.87
C ASP A 182 -32.14 -4.17 1.43
N GLU A 183 -32.20 -5.50 1.36
CA GLU A 183 -31.22 -6.42 1.91
C GLU A 183 -30.74 -7.39 0.83
N VAL A 184 -29.42 -7.55 0.70
CA VAL A 184 -28.79 -8.27 -0.41
C VAL A 184 -27.99 -9.45 0.12
N PRO A 185 -28.26 -10.69 -0.33
CA PRO A 185 -27.47 -11.86 0.04
C PRO A 185 -26.13 -11.85 -0.70
N VAL A 186 -25.06 -11.63 0.04
CA VAL A 186 -23.69 -11.52 -0.47
C VAL A 186 -22.78 -12.57 0.16
N ARG A 187 -21.66 -12.86 -0.51
CA ARG A 187 -20.61 -13.68 0.09
C ARG A 187 -20.05 -12.96 1.31
N ALA A 188 -19.99 -13.66 2.43
CA ALA A 188 -19.32 -13.16 3.62
C ALA A 188 -17.79 -13.14 3.37
N PRO A 189 -17.08 -12.14 3.90
CA PRO A 189 -15.62 -12.11 3.82
C PRO A 189 -15.06 -13.31 4.60
N PRO A 190 -14.01 -13.98 4.10
CA PRO A 190 -13.34 -15.02 4.87
C PRO A 190 -12.74 -14.43 6.15
N ARG A 191 -13.06 -15.03 7.30
CA ARG A 191 -12.46 -14.68 8.58
C ARG A 191 -11.09 -15.32 8.68
N VAL A 192 -10.06 -14.50 8.88
CA VAL A 192 -8.65 -14.93 8.93
C VAL A 192 -8.06 -14.64 10.30
N GLY A 193 -7.87 -15.69 11.08
CA GLY A 193 -7.22 -15.61 12.39
C GLY A 193 -5.72 -15.48 12.26
N ILE A 194 -5.11 -14.52 12.95
CA ILE A 194 -3.66 -14.28 12.93
C ILE A 194 -3.12 -14.52 14.33
N VAL A 195 -2.27 -15.54 14.45
CA VAL A 195 -1.59 -15.93 15.69
C VAL A 195 -0.11 -15.62 15.55
N SER A 196 0.41 -14.82 16.47
CA SER A 196 1.83 -14.45 16.50
C SER A 196 2.55 -15.24 17.57
N THR A 197 3.76 -15.69 17.28
CA THR A 197 4.57 -16.53 18.17
C THR A 197 5.92 -15.91 18.45
N GLY A 198 6.32 -15.86 19.71
CA GLY A 198 7.64 -15.38 20.13
C GLY A 198 7.57 -14.61 21.46
N ASP A 199 8.36 -15.04 22.43
CA ASP A 199 8.45 -14.39 23.75
C ASP A 199 9.07 -12.98 23.66
N GLU A 200 9.75 -12.67 22.56
CA GLU A 200 10.30 -11.34 22.26
C GLU A 200 9.24 -10.34 21.78
N LEU A 201 8.04 -10.78 21.39
CA LEU A 201 7.06 -9.92 20.72
C LEU A 201 6.16 -9.18 21.73
N VAL A 202 6.00 -7.88 21.51
CA VAL A 202 5.04 -7.02 22.21
C VAL A 202 4.17 -6.24 21.22
N ARG A 203 2.96 -5.83 21.63
CA ARG A 203 2.08 -5.07 20.73
C ARG A 203 2.48 -3.59 20.68
N PRO A 204 2.33 -2.91 19.54
CA PRO A 204 2.39 -1.45 19.47
C PRO A 204 1.50 -0.79 20.54
N GLY A 205 2.08 0.14 21.30
CA GLY A 205 1.41 0.82 22.42
C GLY A 205 1.70 0.21 23.80
N GLU A 206 2.21 -1.02 23.86
CA GLU A 206 2.72 -1.63 25.09
C GLU A 206 4.16 -1.16 25.38
N PRO A 207 4.59 -1.14 26.65
CA PRO A 207 5.97 -0.81 26.99
C PRO A 207 6.93 -1.88 26.45
N LEU A 208 7.98 -1.43 25.77
CA LEU A 208 9.03 -2.28 25.21
C LEU A 208 10.21 -2.39 26.19
N ASP A 209 10.56 -3.62 26.60
CA ASP A 209 11.80 -3.89 27.32
C ASP A 209 12.93 -4.31 26.35
N SER A 210 13.68 -3.32 25.88
CA SER A 210 14.86 -3.57 25.04
C SER A 210 15.96 -4.37 25.77
N GLY A 211 16.01 -4.33 27.10
CA GLY A 211 16.98 -5.10 27.91
C GLY A 211 16.65 -6.59 27.95
N ALA A 212 15.36 -6.94 27.86
CA ALA A 212 14.89 -8.31 27.67
C ALA A 212 14.96 -8.78 26.20
N GLY A 213 15.34 -7.90 25.26
CA GLY A 213 15.40 -8.20 23.84
C GLY A 213 14.05 -8.14 23.13
N GLN A 214 13.05 -7.46 23.70
CA GLN A 214 11.72 -7.35 23.10
C GLN A 214 11.73 -6.48 21.84
N ILE A 215 10.87 -6.82 20.90
CA ILE A 215 10.58 -6.10 19.66
C ILE A 215 9.07 -5.99 19.44
N TYR A 216 8.62 -4.97 18.71
CA TYR A 216 7.22 -4.86 18.35
C TYR A 216 6.82 -5.89 17.28
N ASP A 217 5.62 -6.45 17.41
CA ASP A 217 5.03 -7.31 16.39
C ASP A 217 4.70 -6.52 15.11
N VAL A 218 5.44 -6.81 14.04
CA VAL A 218 5.25 -6.22 12.71
C VAL A 218 4.40 -7.12 11.82
N ASN A 219 4.52 -8.44 11.97
CA ASN A 219 3.93 -9.41 11.05
C ASN A 219 2.42 -9.44 11.18
N SER A 220 1.89 -9.45 12.41
CA SER A 220 0.45 -9.51 12.63
C SER A 220 -0.27 -8.34 11.98
N TYR A 221 0.28 -7.14 12.12
CA TYR A 221 -0.32 -5.92 11.58
C TYR A 221 -0.16 -5.81 10.05
N SER A 222 1.01 -6.15 9.51
CA SER A 222 1.25 -6.11 8.06
C SER A 222 0.44 -7.18 7.31
N VAL A 223 0.29 -8.37 7.89
CA VAL A 223 -0.54 -9.45 7.34
C VAL A 223 -2.02 -9.13 7.50
N ALA A 224 -2.47 -8.58 8.63
CA ALA A 224 -3.87 -8.14 8.81
C ALA A 224 -4.28 -7.12 7.74
N ALA A 225 -3.46 -6.09 7.53
CA ALA A 225 -3.70 -5.12 6.46
C ALA A 225 -3.75 -5.79 5.07
N GLY A 226 -2.88 -6.78 4.82
CA GLY A 226 -2.90 -7.55 3.58
C GLY A 226 -4.13 -8.46 3.41
N VAL A 227 -4.69 -8.99 4.51
CA VAL A 227 -5.94 -9.76 4.52
C VAL A 227 -7.11 -8.87 4.13
N GLU A 228 -7.21 -7.68 4.74
CA GLU A 228 -8.24 -6.70 4.45
C GLU A 228 -8.15 -6.22 3.00
N GLU A 229 -6.94 -5.96 2.50
CA GLU A 229 -6.69 -5.62 1.09
C GLU A 229 -7.14 -6.74 0.13
N ALA A 230 -7.01 -8.01 0.55
CA ALA A 230 -7.48 -9.17 -0.20
C ALA A 230 -9.00 -9.41 -0.08
N GLY A 231 -9.71 -8.64 0.75
CA GLY A 231 -11.16 -8.74 0.95
C GLY A 231 -11.60 -9.70 2.06
N GLY A 232 -10.68 -10.12 2.92
CA GLY A 232 -10.99 -10.90 4.12
C GLY A 232 -11.18 -10.03 5.37
N GLU A 233 -11.60 -10.65 6.46
CA GLU A 233 -11.72 -10.04 7.79
C GLU A 233 -10.58 -10.56 8.67
N ALA A 234 -9.67 -9.68 9.10
CA ALA A 234 -8.54 -10.07 9.95
C ALA A 234 -8.94 -10.11 11.44
N VAL A 235 -8.63 -11.21 12.13
CA VAL A 235 -8.86 -11.39 13.57
C VAL A 235 -7.52 -11.61 14.27
N LEU A 236 -7.10 -10.66 15.11
CA LEU A 236 -5.82 -10.74 15.83
C LEU A 236 -5.95 -11.47 17.16
N TYR A 237 -5.31 -12.63 17.28
CA TYR A 237 -5.26 -13.39 18.53
C TYR A 237 -4.11 -12.94 19.44
N PRO A 238 -4.18 -13.21 20.76
CA PRO A 238 -3.07 -12.98 21.68
C PRO A 238 -1.77 -13.65 21.22
N HIS A 239 -0.63 -13.10 21.63
CA HIS A 239 0.66 -13.76 21.39
C HIS A 239 0.67 -15.12 22.07
N ALA A 240 1.07 -16.14 21.33
CA ALA A 240 1.36 -17.45 21.86
C ALA A 240 2.85 -17.49 22.26
N GLY A 241 3.12 -17.80 23.53
CA GLY A 241 4.49 -18.12 23.95
C GLY A 241 4.95 -19.47 23.40
N ASP A 242 6.21 -19.82 23.63
CA ASP A 242 6.82 -21.08 23.15
C ASP A 242 6.28 -22.37 23.84
N ASP A 243 5.21 -22.27 24.64
CA ASP A 243 4.56 -23.38 25.32
C ASP A 243 3.59 -24.14 24.39
N TYR A 244 3.76 -25.47 24.32
CA TYR A 244 2.98 -26.33 23.43
C TYR A 244 1.47 -26.23 23.73
N ASP A 245 1.08 -26.36 25.00
CA ASP A 245 -0.34 -26.40 25.37
C ASP A 245 -1.01 -25.05 25.13
N ALA A 246 -0.31 -23.93 25.36
CA ALA A 246 -0.80 -22.60 25.05
C ALA A 246 -0.96 -22.37 23.53
N MET A 247 0.02 -22.79 22.74
CA MET A 247 -0.02 -22.71 21.28
C MET A 247 -1.17 -23.55 20.71
N GLU A 248 -1.31 -24.79 21.17
CA GLU A 248 -2.38 -25.69 20.73
C GLU A 248 -3.75 -25.07 21.00
N ARG A 249 -3.99 -24.57 22.23
CA ARG A 249 -5.27 -23.95 22.58
C ARG A 249 -5.60 -22.75 21.68
N LEU A 250 -4.65 -21.85 21.47
CA LEU A 250 -4.87 -20.65 20.66
C LEU A 250 -5.10 -20.98 19.18
N LEU A 251 -4.34 -21.92 18.62
CA LEU A 251 -4.52 -22.35 17.24
C LEU A 251 -5.88 -23.03 17.02
N ARG A 252 -6.36 -23.79 18.00
CA ARG A 252 -7.69 -24.43 17.96
C ARG A 252 -8.82 -23.42 18.11
N GLU A 253 -8.71 -22.50 19.06
CA GLU A 253 -9.66 -21.39 19.21
C GLU A 253 -9.76 -20.59 17.90
N ALA A 254 -8.62 -20.27 17.28
CA ALA A 254 -8.59 -19.63 15.97
C ALA A 254 -9.21 -20.47 14.85
N ALA A 255 -9.01 -21.79 14.86
CA ALA A 255 -9.59 -22.69 13.86
C ALA A 255 -11.11 -22.87 14.02
N GLU A 256 -11.63 -22.81 15.25
CA GLU A 256 -13.07 -22.87 15.52
C GLU A 256 -13.78 -21.59 15.06
N GLU A 257 -13.11 -20.44 15.14
CA GLU A 257 -13.69 -19.14 14.83
C GLU A 257 -13.39 -18.60 13.42
N CYS A 258 -12.40 -19.14 12.71
CA CYS A 258 -11.93 -18.58 11.44
C CYS A 258 -11.87 -19.61 10.31
N ASP A 259 -12.07 -19.14 9.08
CA ASP A 259 -11.99 -19.97 7.87
C ASP A 259 -10.52 -20.29 7.50
N LEU A 260 -9.60 -19.40 7.90
CA LEU A 260 -8.16 -19.55 7.74
C LEU A 260 -7.43 -19.08 9.00
N VAL A 261 -6.48 -19.89 9.47
CA VAL A 261 -5.55 -19.52 10.53
C VAL A 261 -4.15 -19.29 9.93
N LEU A 262 -3.59 -18.12 10.21
CA LEU A 262 -2.24 -17.72 9.87
C LEU A 262 -1.39 -17.68 11.13
N SER A 263 -0.29 -18.43 11.17
CA SER A 263 0.74 -18.23 12.18
C SER A 263 1.85 -17.33 11.64
N SER A 264 2.26 -16.31 12.38
CA SER A 264 3.45 -15.51 12.08
C SER A 264 4.46 -15.59 13.22
N GLY A 265 5.77 -15.50 12.91
CA GLY A 265 6.80 -15.40 13.96
C GLY A 265 7.68 -16.64 14.17
N SER A 266 7.53 -17.70 13.37
CA SER A 266 8.34 -18.90 13.54
C SER A 266 9.75 -18.74 12.93
N THR A 267 10.62 -17.98 13.60
CA THR A 267 12.07 -17.98 13.32
C THR A 267 12.85 -18.91 14.25
N SER A 268 12.32 -19.18 15.46
CA SER A 268 12.90 -20.13 16.40
C SER A 268 12.58 -21.55 15.96
N ALA A 269 13.59 -22.43 15.95
CA ALA A 269 13.38 -23.83 15.65
C ALA A 269 12.40 -24.51 16.64
N SER A 270 12.28 -23.98 17.88
CA SER A 270 11.36 -24.45 18.91
C SER A 270 9.90 -24.19 18.55
N ALA A 271 9.54 -22.96 18.19
CA ALA A 271 8.16 -22.62 17.83
C ALA A 271 7.71 -23.31 16.54
N VAL A 272 8.61 -23.43 15.54
CA VAL A 272 8.31 -24.15 14.28
C VAL A 272 8.00 -25.61 14.58
N ASP A 273 8.81 -26.23 15.44
CA ASP A 273 8.63 -27.63 15.84
C ASP A 273 7.33 -27.83 16.64
N VAL A 274 6.92 -26.87 17.47
CA VAL A 274 5.64 -26.91 18.21
C VAL A 274 4.45 -26.80 17.25
N ILE A 275 4.44 -25.79 16.39
CA ILE A 275 3.39 -25.59 15.38
C ILE A 275 3.24 -26.82 14.49
N TYR A 276 4.36 -27.33 13.95
CA TYR A 276 4.37 -28.53 13.14
C TYR A 276 3.66 -29.69 13.85
N ARG A 277 3.98 -29.91 15.13
CA ARG A 277 3.38 -30.98 15.92
C ARG A 277 1.90 -30.78 16.16
N VAL A 278 1.46 -29.56 16.46
CA VAL A 278 0.02 -29.26 16.62
C VAL A 278 -0.74 -29.60 15.35
N ILE A 279 -0.24 -29.19 14.17
CA ILE A 279 -0.92 -29.46 12.89
C ILE A 279 -0.86 -30.96 12.53
N ASP A 280 0.25 -31.65 12.78
CA ASP A 280 0.41 -33.09 12.50
C ASP A 280 -0.43 -33.97 13.43
N GLU A 281 -0.67 -33.52 14.68
CA GLU A 281 -1.46 -34.25 15.68
C GLU A 281 -2.96 -33.93 15.62
N GLN A 282 -3.35 -32.69 15.31
CA GLN A 282 -4.75 -32.20 15.36
C GLN A 282 -5.36 -31.91 13.98
N GLY A 283 -4.62 -32.13 12.90
CA GLY A 283 -5.01 -31.72 11.56
C GLY A 283 -4.35 -32.55 10.46
N ASP A 284 -4.25 -31.94 9.27
CA ASP A 284 -3.64 -32.53 8.08
C ASP A 284 -2.58 -31.58 7.51
N LEU A 285 -1.30 -31.95 7.60
CA LEU A 285 -0.22 -31.19 6.97
C LEU A 285 -0.10 -31.54 5.49
N LEU A 286 -0.37 -30.57 4.61
CA LEU A 286 -0.35 -30.74 3.16
C LEU A 286 1.02 -30.38 2.55
N LEU A 287 1.70 -29.40 3.13
CA LEU A 287 2.99 -28.92 2.64
C LEU A 287 3.89 -28.50 3.79
N HIS A 288 5.17 -28.86 3.68
CA HIS A 288 6.20 -28.49 4.64
C HIS A 288 7.45 -27.94 3.94
N GLY A 289 7.44 -26.63 3.72
CA GLY A 289 8.53 -25.87 3.12
C GLY A 289 8.49 -25.78 1.59
N VAL A 290 8.81 -24.60 1.07
CA VAL A 290 8.75 -24.26 -0.35
C VAL A 290 10.14 -23.86 -0.86
N ALA A 291 10.44 -24.21 -2.11
CA ALA A 291 11.68 -23.87 -2.83
C ALA A 291 11.70 -22.40 -3.28
N VAL A 292 11.51 -21.47 -2.34
CA VAL A 292 11.47 -20.02 -2.55
C VAL A 292 12.40 -19.29 -1.56
N LYS A 293 12.90 -18.12 -1.97
CA LYS A 293 13.67 -17.17 -1.16
C LYS A 293 13.13 -15.75 -1.36
N PRO A 294 12.77 -15.01 -0.29
CA PRO A 294 12.63 -15.48 1.09
C PRO A 294 11.44 -16.46 1.27
N GLY A 295 11.38 -17.15 2.41
CA GLY A 295 10.16 -17.86 2.83
C GLY A 295 10.17 -19.40 2.80
N LYS A 296 11.37 -20.00 2.85
CA LYS A 296 11.58 -21.45 2.96
C LYS A 296 10.63 -22.20 3.94
N PRO A 297 10.39 -21.76 5.20
CA PRO A 297 9.71 -22.59 6.20
C PRO A 297 8.16 -22.53 6.15
N MET A 298 7.57 -22.22 4.99
CA MET A 298 6.12 -22.14 4.85
C MET A 298 5.43 -23.49 5.13
N LEU A 299 4.36 -23.47 5.94
CA LEU A 299 3.51 -24.64 6.22
C LEU A 299 2.14 -24.43 5.58
N VAL A 300 1.54 -25.48 5.04
CA VAL A 300 0.15 -25.46 4.55
C VAL A 300 -0.55 -26.71 5.07
N GLY A 301 -1.74 -26.55 5.63
CA GLY A 301 -2.49 -27.65 6.19
C GLY A 301 -3.95 -27.34 6.47
N ARG A 302 -4.60 -28.25 7.19
CA ARG A 302 -5.92 -28.07 7.77
C ARG A 302 -5.81 -28.27 9.27
N LEU A 303 -6.55 -27.49 10.05
CA LEU A 303 -6.63 -27.62 11.50
C LEU A 303 -8.11 -27.61 11.90
N GLU A 304 -8.59 -28.72 12.47
CA GLU A 304 -10.00 -28.88 12.92
C GLU A 304 -11.07 -28.46 11.87
N GLY A 305 -10.76 -28.60 10.58
CA GLY A 305 -11.64 -28.23 9.46
C GLY A 305 -11.36 -26.84 8.85
N SER A 306 -10.67 -25.97 9.58
CA SER A 306 -10.19 -24.66 9.09
C SER A 306 -8.93 -24.81 8.23
N ALA A 307 -8.72 -23.88 7.30
CA ALA A 307 -7.49 -23.77 6.54
C ALA A 307 -6.35 -23.30 7.45
N TYR A 308 -5.13 -23.77 7.22
CA TYR A 308 -3.96 -23.35 7.99
C TYR A 308 -2.78 -22.99 7.08
N VAL A 309 -2.16 -21.83 7.30
CA VAL A 309 -0.90 -21.45 6.67
C VAL A 309 0.09 -20.87 7.68
N GLY A 310 1.26 -21.50 7.80
CA GLY A 310 2.36 -20.99 8.60
C GLY A 310 3.28 -20.08 7.79
N LEU A 311 3.38 -18.81 8.18
CA LEU A 311 4.25 -17.82 7.55
C LEU A 311 5.64 -17.77 8.21
N PRO A 312 6.69 -17.40 7.47
CA PRO A 312 8.02 -17.15 8.04
C PRO A 312 7.98 -16.04 9.10
N GLY A 313 8.90 -16.07 10.08
CA GLY A 313 8.92 -15.02 11.12
C GLY A 313 9.60 -13.70 10.75
N TYR A 314 10.38 -13.65 9.66
CA TYR A 314 11.00 -12.40 9.21
C TYR A 314 9.99 -11.53 8.41
N PRO A 315 9.86 -10.21 8.69
CA PRO A 315 8.82 -9.37 8.08
C PRO A 315 8.75 -9.37 6.56
N VAL A 316 9.89 -9.18 5.89
CA VAL A 316 9.95 -9.21 4.41
C VAL A 316 9.56 -10.59 3.86
N SER A 317 9.88 -11.65 4.61
CA SER A 317 9.56 -13.02 4.21
C SER A 317 8.07 -13.31 4.40
N ALA A 318 7.50 -12.93 5.54
CA ALA A 318 6.10 -13.11 5.87
C ALA A 318 5.20 -12.44 4.85
N LEU A 319 5.42 -11.15 4.58
CA LEU A 319 4.58 -10.38 3.67
C LEU A 319 4.70 -10.86 2.23
N THR A 320 5.93 -11.16 1.76
CA THR A 320 6.13 -11.69 0.40
C THR A 320 5.42 -13.04 0.23
N ILE A 321 5.57 -13.98 1.17
CA ILE A 321 4.87 -15.28 1.10
C ILE A 321 3.36 -15.10 1.17
N PHE A 322 2.87 -14.25 2.08
CA PHE A 322 1.45 -13.95 2.18
C PHE A 322 0.90 -13.42 0.85
N ARG A 323 1.54 -12.40 0.27
CA ARG A 323 1.11 -11.76 -0.98
C ARG A 323 1.16 -12.72 -2.17
N THR A 324 2.21 -13.53 -2.28
CA THR A 324 2.39 -14.46 -3.40
C THR A 324 1.44 -15.64 -3.32
N PHE A 325 1.27 -16.25 -2.13
CA PHE A 325 0.61 -17.55 -2.03
C PHE A 325 -0.78 -17.50 -1.36
N VAL A 326 -0.97 -16.67 -0.33
CA VAL A 326 -2.17 -16.67 0.51
C VAL A 326 -3.22 -15.66 0.02
N ALA A 327 -2.81 -14.42 -0.24
CA ALA A 327 -3.70 -13.35 -0.67
C ALA A 327 -4.54 -13.70 -1.92
N PRO A 328 -4.01 -14.39 -2.95
CA PRO A 328 -4.80 -14.85 -4.10
C PRO A 328 -5.95 -15.78 -3.71
N ALA A 329 -5.76 -16.63 -2.69
CA ALA A 329 -6.80 -17.54 -2.23
C ALA A 329 -7.92 -16.80 -1.48
N ILE A 330 -7.55 -15.84 -0.63
CA ILE A 330 -8.49 -14.95 0.07
C ILE A 330 -9.33 -14.18 -0.95
N ARG A 331 -8.68 -13.57 -1.96
CA ARG A 331 -9.37 -12.83 -3.03
C ARG A 331 -10.40 -13.68 -3.77
N ARG A 332 -10.01 -14.91 -4.16
CA ARG A 332 -10.93 -15.84 -4.82
C ARG A 332 -12.12 -16.20 -3.93
N ALA A 333 -11.90 -16.44 -2.65
CA ALA A 333 -12.98 -16.73 -1.70
C ALA A 333 -13.94 -15.54 -1.54
N ALA A 334 -13.38 -14.34 -1.33
CA ALA A 334 -14.12 -13.09 -1.22
C ALA A 334 -14.76 -12.63 -2.54
N GLY A 335 -14.37 -13.23 -3.68
CA GLY A 335 -14.78 -12.81 -5.02
C GLY A 335 -14.23 -11.45 -5.43
N VAL A 336 -13.12 -11.04 -4.82
CA VAL A 336 -12.34 -9.85 -5.18
C VAL A 336 -11.42 -10.21 -6.35
N PRO A 337 -11.35 -9.40 -7.42
CA PRO A 337 -10.42 -9.68 -8.52
C PRO A 337 -8.98 -9.53 -8.04
N GLU A 338 -8.05 -10.18 -8.74
CA GLU A 338 -6.63 -9.91 -8.52
C GLU A 338 -6.34 -8.42 -8.72
N PRO A 339 -5.43 -7.83 -7.91
CA PRO A 339 -5.03 -6.45 -8.09
C PRO A 339 -4.49 -6.28 -9.49
N ARG A 340 -4.85 -5.17 -10.15
CA ARG A 340 -4.19 -4.79 -11.39
C ARG A 340 -2.74 -4.53 -11.06
N THR A 341 -1.86 -5.46 -11.37
CA THR A 341 -0.44 -5.29 -11.10
C THR A 341 0.20 -4.70 -12.35
N ALA A 342 0.93 -3.61 -12.20
CA ALA A 342 1.73 -3.08 -13.29
C ALA A 342 3.06 -3.84 -13.34
N THR A 343 3.48 -4.12 -14.56
CA THR A 343 4.80 -4.65 -14.86
C THR A 343 5.62 -3.53 -15.48
N VAL A 344 6.81 -3.28 -14.94
CA VAL A 344 7.75 -2.30 -15.47
C VAL A 344 8.97 -3.03 -16.00
N ALA A 345 9.32 -2.79 -17.26
CA ALA A 345 10.61 -3.20 -17.79
C ALA A 345 11.69 -2.22 -17.30
N GLY A 346 12.82 -2.74 -16.86
CA GLY A 346 13.95 -1.94 -16.41
C GLY A 346 15.26 -2.67 -16.59
N ARG A 347 16.36 -2.03 -16.17
CA ARG A 347 17.71 -2.61 -16.25
C ARG A 347 18.34 -2.72 -14.86
N MET A 348 19.03 -3.81 -14.60
CA MET A 348 19.75 -3.97 -13.33
C MET A 348 20.85 -2.92 -13.18
N ALA A 349 20.81 -2.16 -12.08
CA ALA A 349 21.80 -1.13 -11.78
C ALA A 349 23.12 -1.73 -11.25
N SER A 350 23.11 -2.98 -10.81
CA SER A 350 24.29 -3.70 -10.32
C SER A 350 24.16 -5.20 -10.56
N GLU A 351 25.31 -5.88 -10.64
CA GLU A 351 25.37 -7.34 -10.71
C GLU A 351 24.79 -7.98 -9.43
N GLU A 352 23.94 -8.99 -9.60
CA GLU A 352 23.37 -9.79 -8.53
C GLU A 352 23.68 -11.27 -8.75
N ARG A 353 24.09 -11.98 -7.69
CA ARG A 353 24.40 -13.42 -7.74
C ARG A 353 23.55 -14.19 -6.75
N TYR A 354 23.05 -15.34 -7.19
CA TYR A 354 22.24 -16.22 -6.36
C TYR A 354 22.33 -17.68 -6.81
N THR A 355 23.04 -18.51 -6.06
CA THR A 355 23.40 -19.89 -6.47
C THR A 355 22.69 -20.98 -5.66
N GLU A 356 21.60 -20.65 -4.96
CA GLU A 356 20.93 -21.62 -4.07
C GLU A 356 19.86 -22.47 -4.78
N GLY A 357 19.69 -22.32 -6.10
CA GLY A 357 18.83 -23.20 -6.92
C GLY A 357 17.34 -23.17 -6.56
N ARG A 358 16.83 -22.03 -6.08
CA ARG A 358 15.42 -21.83 -5.68
C ARG A 358 14.86 -20.60 -6.40
N LEU A 359 13.55 -20.39 -6.39
CA LEU A 359 12.99 -19.14 -6.88
C LEU A 359 13.39 -18.00 -5.91
N ARG A 360 14.13 -16.98 -6.36
CA ARG A 360 14.39 -15.78 -5.55
C ARG A 360 13.44 -14.68 -5.96
N LEU A 361 12.56 -14.29 -5.05
CA LEU A 361 11.73 -13.10 -5.11
C LEU A 361 12.57 -11.95 -4.55
N MET A 362 13.27 -11.23 -5.43
CA MET A 362 14.19 -10.16 -5.05
C MET A 362 13.45 -8.83 -4.93
N PRO A 363 13.35 -8.22 -3.74
CA PRO A 363 12.82 -6.87 -3.60
C PRO A 363 13.74 -5.87 -4.31
N VAL A 364 13.15 -5.01 -5.12
CA VAL A 364 13.88 -4.00 -5.90
C VAL A 364 13.25 -2.63 -5.75
N GLY A 365 14.09 -1.60 -5.86
CA GLY A 365 13.66 -0.22 -6.01
C GLY A 365 13.93 0.28 -7.43
N LEU A 366 13.19 1.30 -7.85
CA LEU A 366 13.29 1.93 -9.16
C LEU A 366 13.94 3.31 -9.08
N VAL A 367 14.65 3.69 -10.13
CA VAL A 367 15.19 5.04 -10.37
C VAL A 367 14.99 5.36 -11.84
N GLU A 368 14.53 6.58 -12.16
CA GLU A 368 14.53 7.02 -13.56
C GLU A 368 15.98 7.18 -14.06
N ALA A 369 16.27 6.64 -15.24
CA ALA A 369 17.56 6.78 -15.92
C ALA A 369 17.65 8.16 -16.59
N GLY A 370 18.87 8.66 -16.80
CA GLY A 370 19.10 9.90 -17.56
C GLY A 370 18.97 9.69 -19.08
N ASP A 371 18.78 10.77 -19.83
CA ASP A 371 18.60 10.76 -21.29
C ASP A 371 19.78 10.05 -22.01
N ASP A 372 21.01 10.21 -21.52
CA ASP A 372 22.25 9.65 -22.10
C ASP A 372 22.53 8.18 -21.68
N GLU A 373 21.77 7.63 -20.74
CA GLU A 373 21.86 6.22 -20.31
C GLU A 373 20.96 5.29 -21.15
N THR A 374 20.27 5.83 -22.16
CA THR A 374 19.44 5.05 -23.09
C THR A 374 20.29 4.39 -24.17
N ILE A 375 20.37 3.06 -24.15
CA ILE A 375 21.06 2.29 -25.20
C ILE A 375 20.10 2.13 -26.40
N GLU A 376 20.50 2.63 -27.57
CA GLU A 376 19.72 2.70 -28.83
C GLU A 376 19.26 1.34 -29.42
N ASP A 377 19.56 0.19 -28.80
CA ASP A 377 19.45 -1.12 -29.45
C ASP A 377 18.74 -2.20 -28.62
N THR A 378 17.63 -1.84 -27.95
CA THR A 378 16.68 -2.82 -27.41
C THR A 378 15.24 -2.34 -27.58
N ASP A 379 14.41 -3.16 -28.23
CA ASP A 379 12.93 -2.99 -28.36
C ASP A 379 12.18 -2.97 -27.00
N VAL A 380 12.90 -2.99 -25.88
CA VAL A 380 12.39 -2.85 -24.52
C VAL A 380 12.85 -1.50 -24.00
N GLY A 381 12.02 -0.48 -24.25
CA GLY A 381 12.18 0.83 -23.63
C GLY A 381 12.20 0.70 -22.11
N GLY A 382 12.98 1.57 -21.48
CA GLY A 382 12.93 1.75 -20.04
C GLY A 382 13.97 2.77 -19.61
N GLU A 383 13.54 4.02 -19.45
CA GLU A 383 14.21 5.08 -18.70
C GLU A 383 14.27 4.71 -17.20
N THR A 384 14.50 3.44 -16.82
CA THR A 384 14.32 2.95 -15.46
C THR A 384 15.39 1.94 -15.08
N LEU A 385 16.17 2.29 -14.06
CA LEU A 385 17.13 1.43 -13.41
C LEU A 385 16.51 0.74 -12.20
N VAL A 386 16.92 -0.51 -11.99
CA VAL A 386 16.42 -1.42 -10.97
C VAL A 386 17.56 -1.78 -10.04
N TYR A 387 17.44 -1.45 -8.75
CA TYR A 387 18.46 -1.81 -7.76
C TYR A 387 17.89 -2.73 -6.68
N PRO A 388 18.69 -3.70 -6.20
CA PRO A 388 18.28 -4.60 -5.13
C PRO A 388 18.12 -3.84 -3.81
N VAL A 389 17.01 -4.08 -3.13
CA VAL A 389 16.75 -3.60 -1.77
C VAL A 389 17.06 -4.74 -0.81
N ASP A 390 18.34 -4.86 -0.43
CA ASP A 390 18.79 -5.89 0.50
C ASP A 390 19.38 -5.28 1.78
N LYS A 391 18.59 -5.28 2.85
CA LYS A 391 19.03 -5.00 4.23
C LYS A 391 18.92 -6.25 5.12
N GLY A 392 18.79 -7.44 4.50
CA GLY A 392 18.43 -8.68 5.18
C GLY A 392 16.92 -8.80 5.46
N SER A 393 16.41 -10.03 5.52
CA SER A 393 14.97 -10.32 5.64
C SER A 393 14.33 -9.81 6.93
N GLY A 394 15.13 -9.53 7.97
CA GLY A 394 14.66 -8.99 9.25
C GLY A 394 14.44 -7.48 9.27
N ALA A 395 14.82 -6.74 8.22
CA ALA A 395 14.66 -5.29 8.17
C ALA A 395 13.26 -4.88 7.69
N THR A 396 12.45 -4.28 8.57
CA THR A 396 11.12 -3.76 8.21
C THR A 396 11.18 -2.65 7.15
N THR A 397 12.25 -1.86 7.12
CA THR A 397 12.40 -0.77 6.13
C THR A 397 12.50 -1.28 4.70
N SER A 398 12.96 -2.51 4.48
CA SER A 398 12.98 -3.13 3.15
C SER A 398 11.59 -3.33 2.55
N LEU A 399 10.53 -3.37 3.38
CA LEU A 399 9.15 -3.42 2.90
C LEU A 399 8.69 -2.11 2.26
N VAL A 400 9.25 -0.98 2.70
CA VAL A 400 8.86 0.37 2.24
C VAL A 400 9.80 0.87 1.15
N GLU A 401 11.07 0.46 1.18
CA GLU A 401 12.09 0.89 0.21
C GLU A 401 12.00 0.16 -1.13
N ALA A 402 11.24 -0.93 -1.22
CA ALA A 402 11.04 -1.72 -2.44
C ALA A 402 9.74 -1.33 -3.15
N ASP A 403 9.83 -1.17 -4.47
CA ASP A 403 8.73 -0.84 -5.38
C ASP A 403 8.05 -2.09 -5.95
N GLY A 404 8.80 -3.19 -6.03
CA GLY A 404 8.33 -4.44 -6.59
C GLY A 404 9.32 -5.58 -6.40
N LEU A 405 9.10 -6.63 -7.17
CA LEU A 405 9.90 -7.86 -7.16
C LEU A 405 10.45 -8.15 -8.55
N VAL A 406 11.72 -8.58 -8.59
CA VAL A 406 12.30 -9.31 -9.73
C VAL A 406 12.34 -10.79 -9.35
N GLU A 407 11.82 -11.64 -10.23
CA GLU A 407 11.87 -13.09 -10.07
C GLU A 407 13.15 -13.63 -10.71
N MET A 408 14.08 -14.17 -9.91
CA MET A 408 15.19 -14.96 -10.42
C MET A 408 14.83 -16.44 -10.35
N HIS A 409 14.66 -17.06 -11.51
CA HIS A 409 14.34 -18.48 -11.60
C HIS A 409 15.45 -19.36 -10.99
N PRO A 410 15.13 -20.59 -10.55
CA PRO A 410 16.11 -21.52 -9.98
C PRO A 410 17.36 -21.75 -10.83
N ASP A 411 17.22 -21.65 -12.16
CA ASP A 411 18.30 -21.84 -13.14
C ASP A 411 19.08 -20.55 -13.43
N THR A 412 18.68 -19.41 -12.85
CA THR A 412 19.31 -18.10 -13.03
C THR A 412 20.25 -17.82 -11.85
N GLU A 413 21.54 -18.09 -12.05
CA GLU A 413 22.54 -17.90 -10.99
C GLU A 413 23.05 -16.45 -10.86
N ARG A 414 22.84 -15.64 -11.89
CA ARG A 414 23.41 -14.30 -12.01
C ARG A 414 22.52 -13.40 -12.87
N LEU A 415 22.40 -12.14 -12.46
CA LEU A 415 21.94 -11.03 -13.29
C LEU A 415 23.08 -10.02 -13.42
N ASP A 416 23.43 -9.61 -14.64
CA ASP A 416 24.47 -8.64 -14.92
C ASP A 416 23.96 -7.19 -14.80
N ALA A 417 24.86 -6.24 -14.49
CA ALA A 417 24.52 -4.83 -14.60
C ALA A 417 24.18 -4.47 -16.06
N GLY A 418 23.09 -3.73 -16.26
CA GLY A 418 22.53 -3.40 -17.57
C GLY A 418 21.61 -4.48 -18.16
N GLU A 419 21.53 -5.67 -17.56
CA GLU A 419 20.62 -6.74 -18.00
C GLU A 419 19.17 -6.31 -17.83
N ALA A 420 18.36 -6.55 -18.87
CA ALA A 420 16.94 -6.24 -18.87
C ALA A 420 16.19 -7.19 -17.93
N VAL A 421 15.35 -6.63 -17.07
CA VAL A 421 14.54 -7.36 -16.11
C VAL A 421 13.11 -6.87 -16.13
N GLU A 422 12.21 -7.77 -15.75
CA GLU A 422 10.81 -7.46 -15.54
C GLU A 422 10.57 -7.26 -14.03
N VAL A 423 10.07 -6.08 -13.66
CA VAL A 423 9.69 -5.77 -12.28
C VAL A 423 8.19 -5.87 -12.13
N ARG A 424 7.75 -6.79 -11.27
CA ARG A 424 6.35 -6.87 -10.83
C ARG A 424 6.15 -5.91 -9.66
N LEU A 425 5.46 -4.80 -9.90
CA LEU A 425 5.23 -3.79 -8.87
C LEU A 425 4.33 -4.32 -7.75
N PHE A 426 4.49 -3.79 -6.53
CA PHE A 426 3.56 -4.12 -5.44
C PHE A 426 2.17 -3.51 -5.62
N SER A 427 2.08 -2.43 -6.39
CA SER A 427 0.83 -1.74 -6.73
C SER A 427 0.98 -1.07 -8.10
N PRO A 428 -0.10 -0.93 -8.90
CA PRO A 428 -0.06 -0.15 -10.13
C PRO A 428 0.14 1.35 -9.86
N ASP A 429 -0.09 1.79 -8.63
CA ASP A 429 0.08 3.18 -8.19
C ASP A 429 1.49 3.49 -7.69
N VAL A 430 2.41 2.51 -7.75
CA VAL A 430 3.82 2.75 -7.43
C VAL A 430 4.38 3.79 -8.39
N ARG A 431 4.81 4.91 -7.83
CA ARG A 431 5.49 5.98 -8.56
C ARG A 431 6.98 5.85 -8.35
N VAL A 432 7.75 5.84 -9.43
CA VAL A 432 9.21 5.95 -9.33
C VAL A 432 9.54 7.25 -8.58
N PRO A 433 10.43 7.23 -7.57
CA PRO A 433 10.76 8.43 -6.82
C PRO A 433 11.28 9.55 -7.73
N SER A 434 10.84 10.78 -7.48
CA SER A 434 11.28 11.96 -8.25
C SER A 434 12.79 12.18 -8.12
N VAL A 435 13.36 11.77 -7.00
CA VAL A 435 14.80 11.77 -6.74
C VAL A 435 15.16 10.64 -5.80
N VAL A 436 16.26 9.95 -6.09
CA VAL A 436 16.82 8.89 -5.25
C VAL A 436 18.19 9.32 -4.74
N GLY A 437 18.29 9.57 -3.43
CA GLY A 437 19.53 9.95 -2.76
C GLY A 437 20.08 8.84 -1.86
N VAL A 438 21.40 8.76 -1.73
CA VAL A 438 22.06 7.82 -0.80
C VAL A 438 23.22 8.51 -0.10
N GLY A 439 23.38 8.37 1.21
CA GLY A 439 24.54 8.93 1.88
C GLY A 439 24.36 9.18 3.36
N GLU A 440 24.95 10.27 3.84
CA GLU A 440 24.84 10.72 5.23
C GLU A 440 23.42 11.09 5.63
N ASP A 441 22.97 10.50 6.73
CA ASP A 441 21.81 11.01 7.45
C ASP A 441 22.15 12.38 8.06
N ASP A 442 21.26 13.37 7.83
CA ASP A 442 21.44 14.72 8.34
C ASP A 442 20.09 15.40 8.66
N PRO A 443 19.93 16.02 9.84
CA PRO A 443 18.73 16.78 10.21
C PRO A 443 18.30 17.89 9.24
N ALA A 444 19.23 18.60 8.58
CA ALA A 444 18.88 19.61 7.60
C ALA A 444 18.40 18.96 6.30
N LEU A 445 19.07 17.88 5.87
CA LEU A 445 18.63 17.07 4.75
C LEU A 445 17.22 16.51 4.96
N SER A 446 16.90 15.95 6.13
CA SER A 446 15.56 15.44 6.42
C SER A 446 14.47 16.50 6.21
N ARG A 447 14.66 17.71 6.72
CA ARG A 447 13.72 18.83 6.51
C ARG A 447 13.68 19.32 5.07
N LEU A 448 14.79 19.22 4.34
CA LEU A 448 14.83 19.53 2.91
C LEU A 448 14.00 18.53 2.11
N LEU A 449 14.12 17.23 2.41
CA LEU A 449 13.37 16.17 1.73
C LEU A 449 11.85 16.34 1.93
N ASP A 450 11.40 16.85 3.07
CA ASP A 450 9.98 17.16 3.33
C ASP A 450 9.38 18.19 2.34
N ARG A 451 10.22 18.94 1.63
CA ARG A 451 9.83 19.97 0.64
C ARG A 451 9.83 19.44 -0.80
N LEU A 452 10.12 18.17 -1.01
CA LEU A 452 10.17 17.53 -2.33
C LEU A 452 8.96 16.61 -2.54
N ASP A 453 8.53 16.43 -3.79
CA ASP A 453 7.45 15.48 -4.12
C ASP A 453 8.02 14.07 -4.20
N ALA A 454 7.60 13.18 -3.29
CA ALA A 454 7.96 11.77 -3.27
C ALA A 454 9.47 11.44 -3.42
N PRO A 455 10.39 12.07 -2.65
CA PRO A 455 11.79 11.69 -2.67
C PRO A 455 12.00 10.32 -2.03
N ARG A 456 13.05 9.61 -2.43
CA ARG A 456 13.58 8.45 -1.70
C ARG A 456 14.99 8.74 -1.25
N TYR A 457 15.26 8.51 0.03
CA TYR A 457 16.59 8.69 0.59
C TYR A 457 17.03 7.49 1.42
N LEU A 458 18.24 6.98 1.16
CA LEU A 458 18.82 5.86 1.89
C LEU A 458 20.03 6.32 2.74
N GLY A 459 19.82 6.35 4.05
CA GLY A 459 20.82 6.65 5.07
C GLY A 459 21.88 5.58 5.28
N LEU A 460 22.84 5.46 4.35
CA LEU A 460 23.87 4.40 4.36
C LEU A 460 25.28 4.93 4.70
N GLY A 461 25.44 6.23 4.86
CA GLY A 461 26.70 6.93 5.14
C GLY A 461 27.46 7.36 3.89
N SER A 462 28.37 8.33 4.05
CA SER A 462 29.18 8.98 3.00
C SER A 462 29.83 7.96 2.07
N ARG A 463 30.45 6.91 2.65
CA ARG A 463 31.22 5.92 1.88
C ARG A 463 30.34 5.13 0.93
N GLU A 464 29.19 4.66 1.40
CA GLU A 464 28.25 3.92 0.56
C GLU A 464 27.52 4.83 -0.43
N GLY A 465 27.19 6.07 -0.04
CA GLY A 465 26.64 7.09 -0.94
C GLY A 465 27.55 7.33 -2.14
N LEU A 466 28.83 7.66 -1.90
CA LEU A 466 29.82 7.88 -2.95
C LEU A 466 30.05 6.62 -3.79
N ARG A 467 30.14 5.44 -3.16
CA ARG A 467 30.33 4.17 -3.87
C ARG A 467 29.17 3.89 -4.82
N ARG A 468 27.92 4.10 -4.40
CA ARG A 468 26.73 3.86 -5.23
C ARG A 468 26.57 4.93 -6.31
N LEU A 469 26.87 6.19 -6.01
CA LEU A 469 26.88 7.27 -7.00
C LEU A 469 27.90 6.99 -8.12
N ARG A 470 29.10 6.54 -7.78
CA ARG A 470 30.11 6.11 -8.76
C ARG A 470 29.63 5.00 -9.69
N ASN A 471 28.73 4.14 -9.20
CA ASN A 471 28.15 3.05 -9.97
C ASN A 471 26.88 3.50 -10.73
N GLY A 472 26.55 4.79 -10.74
CA GLY A 472 25.39 5.34 -11.44
C GLY A 472 24.03 4.94 -10.83
N VAL A 473 23.98 4.48 -9.57
CA VAL A 473 22.70 4.00 -9.01
C VAL A 473 21.78 5.16 -8.60
N PRO A 474 22.13 6.00 -7.60
CA PRO A 474 21.29 7.11 -7.18
C PRO A 474 21.43 8.34 -8.10
N ASP A 475 20.46 9.24 -7.98
CA ASP A 475 20.51 10.56 -8.61
C ASP A 475 21.48 11.51 -7.87
N LEU A 476 21.64 11.30 -6.56
CA LEU A 476 22.57 12.08 -5.74
C LEU A 476 23.16 11.29 -4.58
N ALA A 477 24.30 11.74 -4.08
CA ALA A 477 24.86 11.32 -2.81
C ALA A 477 25.10 12.49 -1.86
N VAL A 478 24.86 12.26 -0.57
CA VAL A 478 25.19 13.22 0.48
C VAL A 478 26.39 12.71 1.26
N THR A 479 27.40 13.55 1.41
CA THR A 479 28.69 13.15 1.97
C THR A 479 29.29 14.27 2.81
N THR A 480 30.06 13.91 3.83
CA THR A 480 30.96 14.85 4.52
C THR A 480 32.44 14.58 4.26
N THR A 481 32.76 13.64 3.35
CA THR A 481 34.15 13.35 2.97
C THR A 481 34.82 14.60 2.40
N SER A 482 35.98 14.96 2.96
CA SER A 482 36.80 16.08 2.48
C SER A 482 37.45 15.76 1.13
N GLY A 483 37.51 16.78 0.25
CA GLY A 483 38.04 16.66 -1.11
C GLY A 483 37.00 16.22 -2.15
N ASP A 484 37.38 16.29 -3.42
CA ASP A 484 36.53 15.86 -4.53
C ASP A 484 36.69 14.36 -4.80
N PRO A 485 35.60 13.64 -5.12
CA PRO A 485 35.70 12.24 -5.50
C PRO A 485 36.56 12.05 -6.76
N GLU A 486 37.25 10.91 -6.87
CA GLU A 486 38.04 10.53 -8.04
C GLU A 486 37.17 10.09 -9.26
N PHE A 487 35.91 10.53 -9.33
CA PHE A 487 34.98 10.24 -10.41
C PHE A 487 34.07 11.45 -10.66
N PRO A 488 33.50 11.60 -11.87
CA PRO A 488 32.67 12.76 -12.20
C PRO A 488 31.43 12.88 -11.30
N THR A 489 31.20 14.08 -10.76
CA THR A 489 30.02 14.45 -9.96
C THR A 489 29.63 15.89 -10.27
N ALA A 490 28.34 16.21 -10.15
CA ALA A 490 27.86 17.59 -10.14
C ALA A 490 27.74 18.10 -8.71
N ASP A 491 28.14 19.35 -8.43
CA ASP A 491 27.92 19.96 -7.11
C ASP A 491 26.52 20.58 -7.05
N LEU A 492 25.68 20.09 -6.16
CA LEU A 492 24.30 20.58 -5.94
C LEU A 492 24.21 21.52 -4.73
N GLY A 493 25.33 21.76 -4.05
CA GLY A 493 25.45 22.68 -2.92
C GLY A 493 25.87 21.98 -1.62
N ALA A 494 26.08 22.81 -0.60
CA ALA A 494 26.62 22.38 0.67
C ALA A 494 26.14 23.27 1.85
N TRP A 495 26.26 22.72 3.05
CA TRP A 495 26.10 23.42 4.33
C TRP A 495 27.14 22.91 5.32
N THR A 496 27.35 23.64 6.41
CA THR A 496 28.24 23.23 7.50
C THR A 496 27.43 22.77 8.69
N ARG A 497 27.98 21.83 9.46
CA ARG A 497 27.43 21.38 10.74
C ARG A 497 28.53 21.16 11.77
N GLU A 498 28.25 21.54 13.00
CA GLU A 498 29.15 21.36 14.13
C GLU A 498 28.96 19.98 14.77
N TRP A 499 30.08 19.31 15.01
CA TRP A 499 30.12 17.98 15.62
C TRP A 499 31.06 17.94 16.81
N GLY A 500 30.85 16.96 17.68
CA GLY A 500 31.65 16.81 18.87
C GLY A 500 31.17 15.70 19.79
N LEU A 501 31.44 15.87 21.07
CA LEU A 501 31.09 14.91 22.11
C LEU A 501 29.78 15.33 22.80
N VAL A 502 28.79 14.46 22.72
CA VAL A 502 27.54 14.56 23.45
C VAL A 502 27.72 13.92 24.82
N VAL A 503 27.31 14.63 25.86
CA VAL A 503 27.47 14.24 27.27
C VAL A 503 26.14 14.40 28.02
N PRO A 504 25.96 13.76 29.18
CA PRO A 504 24.77 14.01 30.00
C PRO A 504 24.63 15.49 30.36
N ASP A 505 23.40 15.94 30.61
CA ASP A 505 23.16 17.31 31.08
C ASP A 505 24.01 17.63 32.32
N GLY A 506 24.61 18.82 32.33
CA GLY A 506 25.57 19.24 33.36
C GLY A 506 26.98 18.62 33.26
N ASN A 507 27.26 17.75 32.29
CA ASN A 507 28.57 17.13 32.03
C ASN A 507 29.26 16.58 33.31
N PRO A 508 28.68 15.55 33.95
CA PRO A 508 29.14 15.07 35.27
C PRO A 508 30.56 14.52 35.26
N GLU A 509 31.02 14.02 34.11
CA GLU A 509 32.38 13.52 33.92
C GLU A 509 33.38 14.64 33.57
N ASP A 510 32.96 15.90 33.49
CA ASP A 510 33.80 17.06 33.17
C ASP A 510 34.64 16.84 31.89
N VAL A 511 33.99 16.27 30.86
CA VAL A 511 34.63 16.02 29.55
C VAL A 511 34.86 17.34 28.85
N SER A 512 36.08 17.55 28.37
CA SER A 512 36.54 18.81 27.78
C SER A 512 36.98 18.68 26.32
N GLY A 513 37.26 17.46 25.86
CA GLY A 513 37.60 17.20 24.45
C GLY A 513 38.01 15.75 24.18
N LEU A 514 38.53 15.49 22.98
CA LEU A 514 38.90 14.13 22.54
C LEU A 514 40.00 13.48 23.39
N ALA A 515 40.88 14.29 23.99
CA ALA A 515 41.92 13.84 24.91
C ALA A 515 41.36 12.99 26.06
N ASP A 516 40.21 13.37 26.61
CA ASP A 516 39.57 12.68 27.73
C ASP A 516 39.15 11.25 27.36
N LEU A 517 38.76 11.00 26.10
CA LEU A 517 38.41 9.65 25.63
C LEU A 517 39.61 8.70 25.58
N VAL A 518 40.82 9.25 25.43
CA VAL A 518 42.07 8.48 25.35
C VAL A 518 42.68 8.29 26.74
N ASP A 519 42.63 9.34 27.57
CA ASP A 519 43.36 9.41 28.83
C ASP A 519 42.57 8.84 30.02
N ARG A 520 41.25 8.65 29.86
CA ARG A 520 40.34 8.24 30.93
C ARG A 520 39.54 6.99 30.54
N ASP A 521 39.08 6.29 31.56
CA ASP A 521 38.22 5.11 31.42
C ASP A 521 36.76 5.54 31.21
N LEU A 522 36.44 5.98 29.99
CA LEU A 522 35.10 6.42 29.57
C LEU A 522 34.57 5.49 28.49
N ARG A 523 33.35 4.98 28.66
CA ARG A 523 32.68 4.18 27.64
C ARG A 523 32.15 5.11 26.56
N PHE A 524 32.57 4.91 25.32
CA PHE A 524 32.20 5.78 24.20
C PHE A 524 31.19 5.12 23.25
N ALA A 525 30.10 5.82 22.96
CA ALA A 525 29.17 5.43 21.91
C ALA A 525 29.54 6.12 20.59
N ASN A 526 29.97 5.33 19.60
CA ASN A 526 30.48 5.85 18.34
C ASN A 526 29.48 5.69 17.16
N ARG A 527 29.78 6.35 16.04
CA ARG A 527 29.11 6.20 14.74
C ARG A 527 29.68 5.02 13.95
N ALA A 528 28.85 4.44 13.10
CA ALA A 528 29.22 3.38 12.17
C ALA A 528 30.37 3.79 11.24
N SER A 529 31.22 2.85 10.84
CA SER A 529 32.42 3.08 10.01
C SER A 529 32.15 3.64 8.61
N ALA A 530 30.90 3.55 8.13
CA ALA A 530 30.46 4.16 6.89
C ALA A 530 30.10 5.65 7.02
N SER A 531 29.94 6.16 8.25
CA SER A 531 29.54 7.54 8.51
C SER A 531 30.69 8.51 8.33
N GLY A 532 30.40 9.67 7.75
CA GLY A 532 31.25 10.83 7.63
C GLY A 532 31.78 11.30 8.97
N LEU A 533 30.92 11.45 9.99
CA LEU A 533 31.34 11.76 11.36
C LEU A 533 32.39 10.80 11.93
N ARG A 534 32.35 9.52 11.53
CA ARG A 534 33.36 8.55 11.96
C ARG A 534 34.70 8.79 11.27
N THR A 535 34.69 9.29 10.03
CA THR A 535 35.90 9.76 9.35
C THR A 535 36.46 11.00 10.03
N SER A 536 35.62 12.01 10.30
CA SER A 536 36.01 13.28 10.95
C SER A 536 36.59 13.06 12.34
N LEU A 537 36.00 12.18 13.16
CA LEU A 537 36.59 11.74 14.42
C LEU A 537 37.97 11.10 14.22
N GLY A 538 38.11 10.29 13.17
CA GLY A 538 39.36 9.62 12.84
C GLY A 538 40.48 10.57 12.44
N GLU A 539 40.15 11.67 11.77
CA GLU A 539 41.07 12.74 11.38
C GLU A 539 41.48 13.58 12.59
N ALA A 540 40.52 14.01 13.41
CA ALA A 540 40.80 14.75 14.65
C ALA A 540 41.66 13.94 15.64
N LEU A 541 41.48 12.61 15.69
CA LEU A 541 42.36 11.72 16.47
C LEU A 541 43.74 11.54 15.84
N ALA A 542 43.88 11.70 14.53
CA ALA A 542 45.18 11.70 13.86
C ALA A 542 45.96 12.96 14.23
N ASP A 543 45.31 14.13 14.19
CA ASP A 543 45.91 15.41 14.58
C ASP A 543 46.34 15.38 16.07
N LEU A 544 45.48 14.85 16.95
CA LEU A 544 45.82 14.65 18.36
C LEU A 544 47.00 13.67 18.55
N ALA A 545 47.11 12.63 17.70
CA ALA A 545 48.23 11.71 17.74
C ALA A 545 49.54 12.41 17.35
N ASP A 546 49.50 13.23 16.30
CA ASP A 546 50.64 14.03 15.83
C ASP A 546 51.09 15.04 16.90
N GLU A 547 50.15 15.71 17.57
CA GLU A 547 50.43 16.60 18.71
C GLU A 547 51.11 15.87 19.87
N ARG A 548 50.72 14.60 20.11
CA ARG A 548 51.24 13.76 21.19
C ARG A 548 52.50 12.98 20.81
N GLY A 549 52.92 13.01 19.54
CA GLY A 549 54.00 12.16 19.04
C GLY A 549 53.70 10.66 19.19
N ALA A 550 52.42 10.27 19.12
CA ALA A 550 51.93 8.90 19.22
C ALA A 550 51.39 8.42 17.88
N SER A 551 51.10 7.13 17.73
CA SER A 551 50.38 6.68 16.53
C SER A 551 48.86 6.82 16.73
N ARG A 552 48.14 7.16 15.66
CA ARG A 552 46.66 7.15 15.66
C ARG A 552 46.08 5.82 16.15
N HIS A 553 46.75 4.72 15.81
CA HIS A 553 46.33 3.37 16.23
C HIS A 553 46.37 3.22 17.77
N ASP A 554 47.39 3.78 18.43
CA ASP A 554 47.50 3.73 19.89
C ASP A 554 46.35 4.50 20.55
N LEU A 555 46.01 5.69 20.05
CA LEU A 555 44.89 6.49 20.54
C LEU A 555 43.54 5.78 20.34
N VAL A 556 43.30 5.28 19.13
CA VAL A 556 42.08 4.54 18.80
C VAL A 556 41.91 3.30 19.69
N SER A 557 43.00 2.57 19.93
CA SER A 557 42.97 1.36 20.76
C SER A 557 42.75 1.65 22.25
N ALA A 558 42.99 2.88 22.69
CA ALA A 558 42.75 3.32 24.06
C ALA A 558 41.29 3.71 24.32
N ILE A 559 40.51 4.03 23.28
CA ILE A 559 39.11 4.47 23.41
C ILE A 559 38.18 3.26 23.52
N ASP A 560 37.59 3.04 24.69
CA ASP A 560 36.60 1.98 24.90
C ASP A 560 35.33 2.25 24.08
N GLY A 561 34.94 1.29 23.24
CA GLY A 561 33.78 1.40 22.35
C GLY A 561 34.07 2.08 21.01
N PHE A 562 35.33 2.40 20.67
CA PHE A 562 35.65 3.01 19.36
C PHE A 562 35.11 2.16 18.21
N GLU A 563 35.40 0.86 18.15
CA GLU A 563 34.95 -0.03 17.07
C GLU A 563 33.44 -0.31 17.06
N ALA A 564 32.73 -0.07 18.18
CA ALA A 564 31.30 -0.31 18.32
C ALA A 564 30.47 0.84 17.74
N GLY A 565 30.36 0.88 16.41
CA GLY A 565 29.64 1.93 15.69
C GLY A 565 28.12 1.71 15.56
N ARG A 566 27.35 2.81 15.71
CA ARG A 566 25.88 2.84 15.57
C ARG A 566 25.42 3.69 14.37
N ARG A 567 24.27 3.34 13.76
CA ARG A 567 23.63 4.07 12.64
C ARG A 567 22.74 5.21 13.14
N ALA A 568 22.33 6.14 12.26
CA ALA A 568 21.58 7.37 12.58
C ALA A 568 22.21 8.31 13.64
N HIS A 569 22.02 9.63 13.50
CA HIS A 569 22.74 10.63 14.32
C HIS A 569 22.33 10.60 15.81
N GLU A 570 21.13 10.13 16.16
CA GLU A 570 20.69 10.03 17.56
C GLU A 570 21.08 8.72 18.27
N SER A 571 21.42 7.64 17.56
CA SER A 571 21.63 6.34 18.21
C SER A 571 22.80 6.32 19.19
N PRO A 572 23.95 6.97 18.93
CA PRO A 572 25.01 7.05 19.94
C PRO A 572 24.58 7.83 21.19
N PRO A 573 24.03 9.06 21.10
CA PRO A 573 23.50 9.77 22.28
C PRO A 573 22.41 9.02 23.04
N ARG A 574 21.50 8.32 22.35
CA ARG A 574 20.47 7.50 23.01
C ARG A 574 21.05 6.29 23.74
N ALA A 575 22.12 5.68 23.23
CA ALA A 575 22.81 4.61 23.93
C ALA A 575 23.45 5.10 25.24
N MET A 576 23.99 6.32 25.23
CA MET A 576 24.49 7.00 26.45
C MET A 576 23.34 7.26 27.43
N MET A 577 22.20 7.79 26.98
CA MET A 577 21.01 8.00 27.83
C MET A 577 20.49 6.69 28.46
N ALA A 578 20.62 5.57 27.76
CA ALA A 578 20.28 4.24 28.26
C ALA A 578 21.34 3.65 29.21
N GLY A 579 22.42 4.37 29.51
CA GLY A 579 23.49 3.95 30.42
C GLY A 579 24.53 3.00 29.81
N HIS A 580 24.51 2.80 28.49
CA HIS A 580 25.46 1.94 27.78
C HIS A 580 26.78 2.63 27.43
N ALA A 581 26.84 3.96 27.58
CA ALA A 581 28.03 4.77 27.35
C ALA A 581 28.01 6.00 28.28
N ASP A 582 29.17 6.59 28.51
CA ASP A 582 29.37 7.80 29.31
C ASP A 582 29.44 9.06 28.42
N VAL A 583 29.96 8.89 27.20
CA VAL A 583 30.10 9.93 26.16
C VAL A 583 29.67 9.38 24.81
N ALA A 584 29.11 10.21 23.95
CA ALA A 584 28.69 9.81 22.60
C ALA A 584 29.23 10.75 21.51
N LEU A 585 29.51 10.23 20.32
CA LEU A 585 29.74 11.06 19.13
C LEU A 585 28.40 11.61 18.62
N GLY A 586 28.31 12.91 18.33
CA GLY A 586 27.09 13.47 17.77
C GLY A 586 27.21 14.90 17.27
N LEU A 587 26.06 15.43 16.83
CA LEU A 587 25.91 16.78 16.30
C LEU A 587 25.38 17.71 17.40
N ARG A 588 25.72 19.01 17.34
CA ARG A 588 25.16 20.01 18.29
C ARG A 588 23.63 20.01 18.27
N ALA A 589 23.04 19.95 17.07
CA ALA A 589 21.59 19.87 16.91
C ALA A 589 20.97 18.65 17.61
N THR A 590 21.65 17.50 17.57
CA THR A 590 21.18 16.28 18.25
C THR A 590 21.24 16.42 19.76
N ALA A 591 22.32 16.97 20.31
CA ALA A 591 22.42 17.23 21.74
C ALA A 591 21.32 18.19 22.22
N ALA A 592 21.08 19.28 21.48
CA ALA A 592 20.04 20.24 21.79
C ALA A 592 18.62 19.62 21.75
N SER A 593 18.32 18.82 20.72
CA SER A 593 17.02 18.12 20.57
C SER A 593 16.73 17.17 21.74
N LEU A 594 17.76 16.47 22.23
CA LEU A 594 17.65 15.51 23.33
C LEU A 594 17.82 16.13 24.72
N GLY A 595 18.08 17.45 24.81
CA GLY A 595 18.33 18.13 26.10
C GLY A 595 19.63 17.67 26.78
N LEU A 596 20.67 17.37 26.00
CA LEU A 596 21.97 16.88 26.46
C LEU A 596 23.05 17.96 26.38
N GLY A 597 24.13 17.76 27.13
CA GLY A 597 25.33 18.59 27.03
C GLY A 597 26.11 18.32 25.74
N PHE A 598 26.89 19.31 25.29
CA PHE A 598 27.68 19.22 24.07
C PHE A 598 29.05 19.89 24.23
N VAL A 599 30.09 19.13 23.92
CA VAL A 599 31.48 19.57 23.89
C VAL A 599 31.91 19.66 22.42
N PRO A 600 32.11 20.87 21.87
CA PRO A 600 32.43 21.05 20.47
C PRO A 600 33.83 20.52 20.15
N VAL A 601 33.98 19.87 19.00
CA VAL A 601 35.29 19.41 18.49
C VAL A 601 35.65 20.16 17.23
N ASP A 602 34.81 20.11 16.20
CA ASP A 602 35.06 20.77 14.93
C ASP A 602 33.76 20.98 14.13
N THR A 603 33.88 21.61 12.95
CA THR A 603 32.82 21.78 11.96
C THR A 603 33.15 20.98 10.71
N GLU A 604 32.17 20.27 10.14
CA GLU A 604 32.33 19.59 8.87
C GLU A 604 31.35 20.12 7.82
N THR A 605 31.76 20.06 6.55
CA THR A 605 30.92 20.45 5.42
C THR A 605 30.15 19.23 4.91
N VAL A 606 28.83 19.34 4.88
CA VAL A 606 27.94 18.39 4.21
C VAL A 606 27.75 18.85 2.77
N ARG A 607 28.07 17.98 1.82
CA ARG A 607 27.97 18.23 0.38
C ARG A 607 26.90 17.35 -0.23
N VAL A 608 26.15 17.91 -1.18
CA VAL A 608 25.21 17.17 -2.02
C VAL A 608 25.81 17.06 -3.41
N LEU A 609 26.13 15.85 -3.82
CA LEU A 609 26.76 15.55 -5.10
C LEU A 609 25.76 14.85 -6.01
N GLY A 610 25.47 15.41 -7.17
CA GLY A 610 24.59 14.84 -8.18
C GLY A 610 25.31 13.90 -9.14
N ASN A 611 24.56 12.93 -9.68
CA ASN A 611 24.98 12.17 -10.84
C ASN A 611 25.01 13.12 -12.05
N PRO A 612 26.17 13.31 -12.71
CA PRO A 612 26.30 14.25 -13.82
C PRO A 612 25.33 13.96 -14.97
N ASP A 613 24.97 12.70 -15.17
CA ASP A 613 24.09 12.26 -16.26
C ASP A 613 22.59 12.49 -15.95
N ARG A 614 22.26 12.98 -14.74
CA ARG A 614 20.87 13.19 -14.28
C ARG A 614 20.61 14.56 -13.65
N VAL A 615 21.52 15.52 -13.82
CA VAL A 615 21.36 16.86 -13.24
C VAL A 615 20.15 17.62 -13.78
N GLU A 616 19.72 17.31 -15.00
CA GLU A 616 18.56 17.91 -15.67
C GLU A 616 17.23 17.27 -15.23
N LYS A 617 17.28 16.20 -14.42
CA LYS A 617 16.08 15.59 -13.85
C LYS A 617 15.41 16.58 -12.91
N SER A 618 14.10 16.82 -13.12
CA SER A 618 13.33 17.81 -12.34
C SER A 618 13.45 17.65 -10.82
N GLY A 619 13.52 16.43 -10.31
CA GLY A 619 13.73 16.16 -8.88
C GLY A 619 15.12 16.57 -8.38
N VAL A 620 16.16 16.45 -9.21
CA VAL A 620 17.53 16.89 -8.90
C VAL A 620 17.62 18.42 -8.93
N GLU A 621 17.01 19.07 -9.92
CA GLU A 621 16.88 20.53 -9.97
C GLU A 621 16.14 21.07 -8.74
N ALA A 622 15.06 20.40 -8.33
CA ALA A 622 14.32 20.74 -7.12
C ALA A 622 15.19 20.62 -5.86
N VAL A 623 16.03 19.58 -5.75
CA VAL A 623 17.01 19.46 -4.65
C VAL A 623 17.98 20.64 -4.67
N ALA A 624 18.59 20.95 -5.82
CA ALA A 624 19.53 22.07 -5.93
C ALA A 624 18.89 23.41 -5.53
N ALA A 625 17.64 23.65 -5.94
CA ALA A 625 16.87 24.83 -5.55
C ALA A 625 16.61 24.88 -4.02
N GLN A 626 16.26 23.74 -3.40
CA GLN A 626 16.06 23.69 -1.96
C GLN A 626 17.36 23.87 -1.17
N VAL A 627 18.49 23.32 -1.64
CA VAL A 627 19.81 23.53 -1.02
C VAL A 627 20.24 25.00 -1.15
N ALA A 628 19.94 25.65 -2.29
CA ALA A 628 20.20 27.06 -2.48
C ALA A 628 19.39 27.95 -1.52
N GLY A 629 18.17 27.56 -1.17
CA GLY A 629 17.28 28.27 -0.22
C GLY A 629 17.28 27.74 1.22
N LEU A 630 18.33 27.04 1.65
CA LEU A 630 18.35 26.31 2.92
C LEU A 630 18.51 27.19 4.17
N ASP A 631 18.78 28.49 4.04
CA ASP A 631 19.17 29.37 5.16
C ASP A 631 18.17 29.35 6.33
N GLU A 632 16.87 29.50 6.07
CA GLU A 632 15.84 29.45 7.12
C GLU A 632 15.82 28.11 7.87
N LEU A 633 16.13 26.99 7.20
CA LEU A 633 16.20 25.67 7.84
C LEU A 633 17.46 25.49 8.69
N LEU A 634 18.58 26.08 8.26
CA LEU A 634 19.84 26.02 9.00
C LEU A 634 19.75 26.84 10.28
N ASP A 635 19.08 28.00 10.26
CA ASP A 635 18.88 28.85 11.43
C ASP A 635 18.07 28.18 12.55
N GLU A 636 17.19 27.23 12.22
CA GLU A 636 16.43 26.42 13.19
C GLU A 636 17.27 25.32 13.85
N LEU A 637 18.48 25.05 13.33
CA LEU A 637 19.32 23.93 13.73
C LEU A 637 20.60 24.42 14.42
N PRO A 638 20.76 24.15 15.74
CA PRO A 638 21.98 24.54 16.45
C PRO A 638 23.24 23.94 15.82
N GLY A 639 24.21 24.80 15.53
CA GLY A 639 25.50 24.42 14.96
C GLY A 639 25.50 24.21 13.45
N TYR A 640 24.44 24.59 12.74
CA TYR A 640 24.38 24.55 11.28
C TYR A 640 24.67 25.93 10.68
N GLY A 641 25.22 25.96 9.46
CA GLY A 641 25.54 27.20 8.77
C GLY A 641 25.88 27.02 7.29
N ARG A 642 26.30 28.10 6.63
CA ARG A 642 26.84 28.04 5.26
C ARG A 642 28.37 27.81 5.30
N PRO A 643 28.96 27.19 4.27
CA PRO A 643 30.39 27.21 4.08
C PRO A 643 30.86 28.66 3.83
N ASP A 644 32.05 29.00 4.33
CA ASP A 644 32.67 30.33 4.17
C ASP A 644 33.05 30.68 2.71
#